data_AF-A0AAJ1WFX6-F1
#
_entry.id   AF-A0AAJ1WFX6-F1
#
_cell.length_a   1.000
_cell.length_b   1.000
_cell.length_c   1.000
_cell.angle_alpha   90.00
_cell.angle_beta   90.00
_cell.angle_gamma   90.00
#
_symmetry.space_group_name_H-M   'P 1'
#
loop_
_entity.id
_entity.type
_entity.pdbx_description
1 polymer ?
#
loop_
_entity_poly.entity_id
_entity_poly.type
_entity_poly.pdbx_seq_one_letter_code
_entity_poly.pdbx_strand_id
1 'polypeptide(L)'
;MKKIGRNDLCPCGSGKKYKKCCGKSNVVSMDRLVENELKEIQLDIFQYSRKYSVEIDEYVEELCDDFDVPYEALDIFHFFVSTWYITYVKLSGQTILEEFIDGHLHTFTRQRIKEIVKSWAVSNITPSISMILEQDNQLTLTLQDIFTNEVKKVKELGESRDVEVGGLVLGTILPAGEKNVFLTSFIDLPSGQTDGMQSYLLKLYEDSGKENPKDFTSEFFPEILSLFMFGIPEQSMENLTWNLPEHKKVADEFMDYMSDVKNSEIVTDLGLLIWHRFCEKRNPKIKKVDLYVAVLVYFVSRMSEFSWGITQKRLAEEFNVSASSISAKYNEMEEIFYEEINRLKDENLSSFYDEEDIDSSAPFNTRMTMERELRKLERKMENMNFESLDEVNEFMNQQINHPKTASEPLSNKEKAQELLFDAYETTGPKRFQLAKKALKLYPNSPDAYLILAEEYEWEPLKQLKLYRKGIEAGEKDLGHDFFKKNKGHFWGIVSTRPYMRVKYEYGVLLMDLQKYEEAIKQLEDLLALNPSDNQGVRYELFLAYVECGLLNKAKSLLMQYPEVTANGAYNEALLGYLENGLSNKVKIQMGKAKEKNPYVIDFLIGKKKLPLSAPAAYQIGETSEAIIYAIDHHHIWNKHPEAIEWLKRI
;
A
#
# COMPACT_ATOMS: atom_id res chain seq x y z
N MET A 1 -31.62 41.76 47.03
CA MET A 1 -31.71 41.85 45.55
C MET A 1 -32.84 40.94 45.07
N LYS A 2 -33.78 41.45 44.26
CA LYS A 2 -34.88 40.63 43.70
C LYS A 2 -34.29 39.53 42.80
N LYS A 3 -34.61 38.26 43.06
CA LYS A 3 -34.22 37.13 42.20
C LYS A 3 -34.94 37.30 40.85
N ILE A 4 -34.19 37.52 39.77
CA ILE A 4 -34.73 37.65 38.41
C ILE A 4 -35.24 36.28 37.95
N GLY A 5 -36.49 36.21 37.53
CA GLY A 5 -37.13 35.01 37.01
C GLY A 5 -36.59 34.64 35.62
N ARG A 6 -36.47 33.35 35.33
CA ARG A 6 -35.95 32.84 34.04
C ARG A 6 -36.65 33.41 32.79
N ASN A 7 -37.92 33.81 32.90
CA ASN A 7 -38.71 34.34 31.79
C ASN A 7 -38.78 35.88 31.78
N ASP A 8 -38.22 36.57 32.77
CA ASP A 8 -38.23 38.03 32.86
C ASP A 8 -37.33 38.64 31.78
N LEU A 9 -37.51 39.93 31.47
CA LEU A 9 -36.62 40.64 30.56
C LEU A 9 -35.21 40.74 31.14
N CYS A 10 -34.21 40.52 30.30
CA CYS A 10 -32.83 40.48 30.73
C CYS A 10 -32.34 41.89 31.14
N PRO A 11 -31.72 42.04 32.33
CA PRO A 11 -31.34 43.35 32.87
C PRO A 11 -30.21 44.03 32.09
N CYS A 12 -29.56 43.34 31.14
CA CYS A 12 -28.55 43.94 30.27
C CYS A 12 -29.10 44.86 29.16
N GLY A 13 -30.44 45.05 29.09
CA GLY A 13 -31.06 45.94 28.13
C GLY A 13 -31.30 45.34 26.74
N SER A 14 -31.05 44.04 26.55
CA SER A 14 -31.15 43.37 25.23
C SER A 14 -32.57 43.16 24.71
N GLY A 15 -33.62 43.43 25.51
CA GLY A 15 -35.02 43.18 25.16
C GLY A 15 -35.43 41.71 25.11
N LYS A 16 -34.52 40.76 25.39
CA LYS A 16 -34.78 39.31 25.36
C LYS A 16 -35.09 38.77 26.76
N LYS A 17 -35.81 37.64 26.86
CA LYS A 17 -36.01 36.92 28.14
C LYS A 17 -34.67 36.45 28.73
N TYR A 18 -34.50 36.50 30.05
CA TYR A 18 -33.26 36.20 30.77
C TYR A 18 -32.68 34.83 30.36
N LYS A 19 -33.49 33.77 30.33
CA LYS A 19 -33.06 32.42 29.88
C LYS A 19 -32.59 32.32 28.42
N LYS A 20 -32.91 33.31 27.57
CA LYS A 20 -32.49 33.37 26.16
C LYS A 20 -31.39 34.42 25.93
N CYS A 21 -30.86 35.02 26.99
CA CYS A 21 -29.79 36.03 26.96
C CYS A 21 -28.74 35.69 28.03
N CYS A 22 -28.51 36.52 29.05
CA CYS A 22 -27.47 36.29 30.07
C CYS A 22 -27.71 35.05 30.94
N GLY A 23 -28.94 34.53 31.01
CA GLY A 23 -29.28 33.26 31.66
C GLY A 23 -29.30 32.06 30.71
N LYS A 24 -28.87 32.22 29.46
CA LYS A 24 -28.64 31.13 28.51
C LYS A 24 -27.28 30.53 28.87
N SER A 25 -27.23 29.24 29.19
CA SER A 25 -26.00 28.49 29.47
C SER A 25 -25.17 28.27 28.20
N ASN A 26 -24.78 29.36 27.55
CA ASN A 26 -23.73 29.45 26.53
C ASN A 26 -22.60 30.35 27.06
N VAL A 27 -22.20 30.14 28.31
CA VAL A 27 -20.86 30.55 28.73
C VAL A 27 -19.94 29.53 28.06
N VAL A 28 -19.36 29.88 26.91
CA VAL A 28 -18.10 29.21 26.49
C VAL A 28 -17.19 29.43 27.69
N SER A 29 -16.85 28.37 28.43
CA SER A 29 -15.97 28.54 29.59
C SER A 29 -14.68 29.21 29.08
N MET A 30 -14.13 30.14 29.86
CA MET A 30 -12.86 30.78 29.50
C MET A 30 -11.80 29.73 29.14
N ASP A 31 -11.87 28.56 29.77
CA ASP A 31 -11.00 27.42 29.51
C ASP A 31 -11.18 26.83 28.11
N ARG A 32 -12.40 26.65 27.59
CA ARG A 32 -12.62 26.16 26.21
C ARG A 32 -12.09 27.12 25.15
N LEU A 33 -12.15 28.42 25.44
CA LEU A 33 -11.64 29.44 24.54
C LEU A 33 -10.10 29.45 24.53
N VAL A 34 -9.47 29.27 25.70
CA VAL A 34 -8.03 29.05 25.81
C VAL A 34 -7.61 27.77 25.10
N GLU A 35 -8.31 26.65 25.31
CA GLU A 35 -8.07 25.35 24.65
C GLU A 35 -8.05 25.49 23.12
N ASN A 36 -9.05 26.17 22.54
CA ASN A 36 -9.10 26.40 21.08
C ASN A 36 -7.95 27.28 20.58
N GLU A 37 -7.58 28.34 21.31
CA GLU A 37 -6.43 29.17 20.93
C GLU A 37 -5.12 28.40 21.01
N LEU A 38 -4.92 27.57 22.02
CA LEU A 38 -3.73 26.71 22.11
C LEU A 38 -3.68 25.72 20.93
N LYS A 39 -4.82 25.19 20.49
CA LYS A 39 -4.89 24.34 19.30
C LYS A 39 -4.46 25.06 18.02
N GLU A 40 -4.96 26.27 17.79
CA GLU A 40 -4.56 27.11 16.63
C GLU A 40 -3.06 27.45 16.69
N ILE A 41 -2.54 27.77 17.88
CA ILE A 41 -1.11 28.08 18.04
C ILE A 41 -0.23 26.87 17.75
N GLN A 42 -0.65 25.66 18.15
CA GLN A 42 0.04 24.43 17.75
C GLN A 42 0.05 24.26 16.23
N LEU A 43 -1.06 24.52 15.53
CA LEU A 43 -1.09 24.49 14.07
C LEU A 43 -0.14 25.53 13.45
N ASP A 44 -0.08 26.74 14.00
CA ASP A 44 0.84 27.78 13.54
C ASP A 44 2.31 27.36 13.71
N ILE A 45 2.67 26.65 14.80
CA ILE A 45 4.02 26.09 15.01
C ILE A 45 4.38 25.11 13.89
N PHE A 46 3.47 24.20 13.52
CA PHE A 46 3.69 23.24 12.42
C PHE A 46 3.75 23.92 11.06
N GLN A 47 2.98 24.99 10.84
CA GLN A 47 3.09 25.76 9.60
C GLN A 47 4.43 26.51 9.53
N TYR A 48 4.91 27.05 10.65
CA TYR A 48 6.21 27.70 10.75
C TYR A 48 7.37 26.74 10.49
N SER A 49 7.29 25.51 11.02
CA SER A 49 8.34 24.51 10.85
C SER A 49 8.54 24.06 9.40
N ARG A 50 7.58 24.28 8.49
CA ARG A 50 7.73 24.00 7.05
C ARG A 50 8.88 24.74 6.39
N LYS A 51 9.36 25.85 6.96
CA LYS A 51 10.59 26.52 6.51
C LYS A 51 11.82 25.61 6.60
N TYR A 52 11.78 24.64 7.52
CA TYR A 52 12.84 23.69 7.83
C TYR A 52 12.51 22.28 7.32
N SER A 53 11.60 22.15 6.34
CA SER A 53 11.13 20.83 5.92
C SER A 53 12.25 19.98 5.34
N VAL A 54 13.21 20.57 4.62
CA VAL A 54 14.33 19.83 4.05
C VAL A 54 15.22 19.26 5.14
N GLU A 55 15.56 20.05 6.15
CA GLU A 55 16.40 19.63 7.27
C GLU A 55 15.71 18.57 8.14
N ILE A 56 14.39 18.68 8.31
CA ILE A 56 13.59 17.69 9.03
C ILE A 56 13.49 16.39 8.21
N ASP A 57 13.19 16.49 6.91
CA ASP A 57 13.02 15.32 6.03
C ASP A 57 14.33 14.54 5.88
N GLU A 58 15.47 15.22 5.68
CA GLU A 58 16.79 14.58 5.62
C GLU A 58 17.12 13.84 6.93
N TYR A 59 16.78 14.43 8.08
CA TYR A 59 17.01 13.80 9.39
C TYR A 59 16.08 12.59 9.62
N VAL A 60 14.81 12.69 9.22
CA VAL A 60 13.87 11.57 9.33
C VAL A 60 14.29 10.42 8.39
N GLU A 61 14.74 10.72 7.17
CA GLU A 61 15.22 9.71 6.22
C GLU A 61 16.40 8.90 6.80
N GLU A 62 17.36 9.56 7.44
CA GLU A 62 18.49 8.88 8.11
C GLU A 62 18.00 7.94 9.22
N LEU A 63 17.06 8.39 10.05
CA LEU A 63 16.49 7.54 11.11
C LEU A 63 15.63 6.39 10.57
N CYS A 64 14.92 6.59 9.46
CA CYS A 64 14.15 5.52 8.82
C CYS A 64 15.05 4.37 8.35
N ASP A 65 16.24 4.70 7.84
CA ASP A 65 17.26 3.71 7.48
C ASP A 65 17.87 3.06 8.73
N ASP A 66 18.16 3.82 9.79
CA ASP A 66 18.77 3.28 11.03
C ASP A 66 17.85 2.34 11.82
N PHE A 67 16.52 2.56 11.76
CA PHE A 67 15.53 1.76 12.49
C PHE A 67 14.72 0.81 11.61
N ASP A 68 15.08 0.65 10.33
CA ASP A 68 14.38 -0.22 9.37
C ASP A 68 12.85 0.02 9.35
N VAL A 69 12.44 1.29 9.31
CA VAL A 69 11.03 1.67 9.47
C VAL A 69 10.16 1.11 8.31
N PRO A 70 9.12 0.30 8.59
CA PRO A 70 8.22 -0.22 7.58
C PRO A 70 7.49 0.90 6.81
N TYR A 71 7.22 0.66 5.54
CA TYR A 71 6.62 1.66 4.65
C TYR A 71 5.26 2.17 5.18
N GLU A 72 4.45 1.27 5.73
CA GLU A 72 3.12 1.55 6.26
C GLU A 72 3.16 2.44 7.52
N ALA A 73 4.31 2.51 8.19
CA ALA A 73 4.51 3.25 9.41
C ALA A 73 5.21 4.61 9.20
N LEU A 74 5.68 4.91 7.98
CA LEU A 74 6.49 6.09 7.68
C LEU A 74 5.79 7.41 8.05
N ASP A 75 4.51 7.57 7.69
CA ASP A 75 3.79 8.82 7.96
C ASP A 75 3.68 9.10 9.46
N ILE A 76 3.46 8.05 10.25
CA ILE A 76 3.34 8.14 11.71
C ILE A 76 4.71 8.42 12.33
N PHE A 77 5.74 7.68 11.91
CA PHE A 77 7.11 7.86 12.38
C PHE A 77 7.62 9.27 12.07
N HIS A 78 7.48 9.72 10.82
CA HIS A 78 7.83 11.06 10.36
C HIS A 78 7.14 12.14 11.18
N PHE A 79 5.83 11.99 11.43
CA PHE A 79 5.07 12.95 12.22
C PHE A 79 5.61 13.11 13.66
N PHE A 80 5.87 12.00 14.36
CA PHE A 80 6.35 12.06 15.75
C PHE A 80 7.81 12.54 15.83
N VAL A 81 8.69 12.10 14.94
CA VAL A 81 10.08 12.58 14.85
C VAL A 81 10.11 14.07 14.51
N SER A 82 9.31 14.53 13.56
CA SER A 82 9.18 15.96 13.22
C SER A 82 8.74 16.80 14.42
N THR A 83 7.76 16.29 15.19
CA THR A 83 7.27 16.98 16.38
C THR A 83 8.36 17.11 17.44
N TRP A 84 9.11 16.04 17.69
CA TRP A 84 10.25 16.05 18.60
C TRP A 84 11.35 17.00 18.11
N TYR A 85 11.69 16.94 16.81
CA TYR A 85 12.70 17.78 16.17
C TYR A 85 12.43 19.26 16.42
N ILE A 86 11.17 19.69 16.22
CA ILE A 86 10.72 21.08 16.46
C ILE A 86 11.02 21.54 17.90
N THR A 87 10.86 20.64 18.87
CA THR A 87 10.97 20.96 20.30
C THR A 87 12.36 20.80 20.89
N TYR A 88 13.23 20.00 20.26
CA TYR A 88 14.50 19.57 20.85
C TYR A 88 15.73 19.93 20.01
N VAL A 89 15.69 19.74 18.69
CA VAL A 89 16.87 19.94 17.85
C VAL A 89 17.15 21.44 17.70
N LYS A 90 18.39 21.83 18.02
CA LYS A 90 18.81 23.24 18.00
C LYS A 90 19.46 23.61 16.67
N LEU A 91 18.83 24.53 15.95
CA LEU A 91 19.37 25.16 14.75
C LEU A 91 19.95 26.53 15.13
N SER A 92 21.25 26.71 14.91
CA SER A 92 21.95 27.96 15.28
C SER A 92 21.81 28.36 16.77
N GLY A 93 21.68 27.37 17.66
CA GLY A 93 21.67 27.56 19.12
C GLY A 93 20.29 27.64 19.79
N GLN A 94 19.19 27.60 19.03
CA GLN A 94 17.81 27.58 19.54
C GLN A 94 16.97 26.54 18.77
N THR A 95 15.87 26.06 19.35
CA THR A 95 14.94 25.14 18.67
C THR A 95 13.96 25.89 17.76
N ILE A 96 13.30 25.17 16.85
CA ILE A 96 12.26 25.76 15.98
C ILE A 96 11.10 26.31 16.83
N LEU A 97 10.74 25.63 17.92
CA LEU A 97 9.73 26.10 18.87
C LEU A 97 10.16 27.42 19.54
N GLU A 98 11.40 27.51 20.02
CA GLU A 98 11.94 28.74 20.63
C GLU A 98 11.92 29.90 19.63
N GLU A 99 12.40 29.67 18.40
CA GLU A 99 12.39 30.68 17.32
C GLU A 99 10.97 31.16 17.00
N PHE A 100 10.01 30.24 16.89
CA PHE A 100 8.61 30.57 16.65
C PHE A 100 8.06 31.45 17.77
N ILE A 101 8.27 31.07 19.03
CA ILE A 101 7.76 31.79 20.19
C ILE A 101 8.33 33.22 20.22
N ASP A 102 9.64 33.38 20.05
CA ASP A 102 10.29 34.69 20.05
C ASP A 102 9.76 35.60 18.93
N GLY A 103 9.52 35.04 17.74
CA GLY A 103 8.96 35.75 16.60
C GLY A 103 7.48 36.13 16.74
N HIS A 104 6.69 35.33 17.46
CA HIS A 104 5.22 35.44 17.42
C HIS A 104 4.57 35.85 18.76
N LEU A 105 5.31 35.93 19.87
CA LEU A 105 4.72 36.26 21.18
C LEU A 105 3.94 37.58 21.21
N HIS A 106 4.33 38.54 20.37
CA HIS A 106 3.69 39.85 20.26
C HIS A 106 2.34 39.81 19.52
N THR A 107 2.08 38.80 18.68
CA THR A 107 0.86 38.67 17.89
C THR A 107 -0.34 38.20 18.73
N PHE A 108 -0.09 37.48 19.82
CA PHE A 108 -1.14 37.05 20.73
C PHE A 108 -1.77 38.24 21.45
N THR A 109 -3.10 38.29 21.53
CA THR A 109 -3.79 39.42 22.20
C THR A 109 -3.97 39.18 23.70
N ARG A 110 -4.14 37.94 24.13
CA ARG A 110 -4.48 37.59 25.53
C ARG A 110 -3.22 37.37 26.37
N GLN A 111 -3.14 38.03 27.52
CA GLN A 111 -2.01 37.93 28.45
C GLN A 111 -1.79 36.50 28.96
N ARG A 112 -2.88 35.78 29.31
CA ARG A 112 -2.81 34.38 29.74
C ARG A 112 -2.20 33.46 28.67
N ILE A 113 -2.51 33.67 27.39
CA ILE A 113 -1.94 32.89 26.28
C ILE A 113 -0.45 33.20 26.12
N LYS A 114 -0.05 34.47 26.22
CA LYS A 114 1.37 34.85 26.19
C LYS A 114 2.17 34.16 27.30
N GLU A 115 1.62 34.12 28.51
CA GLU A 115 2.27 33.47 29.65
C GLU A 115 2.39 31.96 29.46
N ILE A 116 1.34 31.30 28.95
CA ILE A 116 1.36 29.88 28.61
C ILE A 116 2.40 29.58 27.53
N VAL A 117 2.33 30.25 26.38
CA VAL A 117 3.25 29.99 25.25
C VAL A 117 4.69 30.33 25.61
N LYS A 118 4.93 31.40 26.38
CA LYS A 118 6.28 31.72 26.87
C LYS A 118 6.84 30.62 27.79
N SER A 119 5.99 29.95 28.57
CA SER A 119 6.43 28.84 29.42
C SER A 119 6.93 27.62 28.62
N TRP A 120 6.52 27.49 27.36
CA TRP A 120 6.98 26.40 26.48
C TRP A 120 8.46 26.53 26.15
N ALA A 121 8.93 27.74 25.80
CA ALA A 121 10.35 27.98 25.52
C ALA A 121 11.25 27.81 26.76
N VAL A 122 10.76 28.15 27.97
CA VAL A 122 11.58 28.16 29.19
C VAL A 122 11.69 26.79 29.85
N SER A 123 10.69 25.91 29.67
CA SER A 123 10.58 24.68 30.47
C SER A 123 11.45 23.52 29.97
N ASN A 124 12.20 23.72 28.89
CA ASN A 124 12.92 22.67 28.14
C ASN A 124 12.00 21.46 27.94
N ILE A 125 10.99 21.64 27.09
CA ILE A 125 9.95 20.64 26.86
C ILE A 125 10.59 19.38 26.28
N THR A 126 10.33 18.24 26.93
CA THR A 126 10.80 16.94 26.49
C THR A 126 9.62 15.99 26.33
N PRO A 127 9.73 14.96 25.47
CA PRO A 127 8.80 13.84 25.48
C PRO A 127 8.71 13.21 26.87
N SER A 128 7.50 12.80 27.25
CA SER A 128 7.24 12.05 28.47
C SER A 128 6.71 10.67 28.10
N ILE A 129 7.15 9.68 28.89
CA ILE A 129 6.60 8.33 28.88
C ILE A 129 5.81 8.18 30.18
N SER A 130 4.51 8.00 30.07
CA SER A 130 3.62 7.98 31.23
C SER A 130 2.64 6.82 31.20
N MET A 131 2.32 6.28 32.37
CA MET A 131 1.23 5.33 32.55
C MET A 131 -0.11 6.05 32.66
N ILE A 132 -1.15 5.51 32.02
CA ILE A 132 -2.53 6.00 32.11
C ILE A 132 -3.16 5.48 33.40
N LEU A 133 -3.43 6.36 34.35
CA LEU A 133 -4.09 6.00 35.61
C LEU A 133 -5.61 6.10 35.52
N GLU A 134 -6.11 7.08 34.76
CA GLU A 134 -7.54 7.36 34.62
C GLU A 134 -7.80 8.15 33.33
N GLN A 135 -8.89 7.86 32.64
CA GLN A 135 -9.46 8.71 31.59
C GLN A 135 -10.85 9.19 32.05
N ASP A 136 -11.05 10.50 32.13
CA ASP A 136 -12.35 11.08 32.46
C ASP A 136 -13.23 11.31 31.22
N ASN A 137 -14.54 11.43 31.44
CA ASN A 137 -15.53 11.71 30.38
C ASN A 137 -15.37 13.10 29.73
N GLN A 138 -14.35 13.86 30.11
CA GLN A 138 -14.05 15.19 29.57
C GLN A 138 -12.72 15.19 28.82
N LEU A 139 -12.28 14.09 28.19
CA LEU A 139 -11.05 14.05 27.40
C LEU A 139 -9.80 14.42 28.22
N THR A 140 -9.80 14.14 29.53
CA THR A 140 -8.63 14.38 30.39
C THR A 140 -8.07 13.06 30.86
N LEU A 141 -6.77 12.88 30.62
CA LEU A 141 -6.00 11.75 31.13
C LEU A 141 -5.28 12.17 32.41
N THR A 142 -5.30 11.29 33.42
CA THR A 142 -4.39 11.36 34.56
C THR A 142 -3.22 10.43 34.26
N LEU A 143 -2.05 11.02 34.07
CA LEU A 143 -0.84 10.35 33.63
C LEU A 143 0.22 10.38 34.72
N GLN A 144 0.93 9.27 34.93
CA GLN A 144 2.07 9.19 35.83
C GLN A 144 3.34 8.90 35.04
N ASP A 145 4.30 9.81 35.10
CA ASP A 145 5.59 9.64 34.41
C ASP A 145 6.39 8.48 35.03
N ILE A 146 6.85 7.54 34.20
CA ILE A 146 7.42 6.27 34.68
C ILE A 146 8.79 6.42 35.35
N PHE A 147 9.51 7.52 35.09
CA PHE A 147 10.83 7.77 35.66
C PHE A 147 10.76 8.66 36.91
N THR A 148 9.94 9.70 36.85
CA THR A 148 9.87 10.72 37.92
C THR A 148 8.73 10.48 38.90
N ASN A 149 7.77 9.62 38.58
CA ASN A 149 6.52 9.41 39.30
C ASN A 149 5.63 10.66 39.40
N GLU A 150 5.92 11.71 38.63
CA GLU A 150 5.12 12.93 38.61
C GLU A 150 3.76 12.65 37.98
N VAL A 151 2.68 13.05 38.66
CA VAL A 151 1.31 12.87 38.16
C VAL A 151 0.80 14.17 37.54
N LYS A 152 0.38 14.10 36.27
CA LYS A 152 -0.15 15.23 35.50
C LYS A 152 -1.55 14.94 34.99
N LYS A 153 -2.40 15.96 35.02
CA LYS A 153 -3.66 15.97 34.26
C LYS A 153 -3.43 16.59 32.90
N VAL A 154 -3.67 15.81 31.85
CA VAL A 154 -3.43 16.20 30.46
C VAL A 154 -4.75 16.16 29.70
N LYS A 155 -5.11 17.31 29.14
CA LYS A 155 -6.34 17.52 28.38
C LYS A 155 -6.05 17.30 26.89
N GLU A 156 -6.85 16.46 26.25
CA GLU A 156 -6.81 16.29 24.80
C GLU A 156 -7.61 17.42 24.12
N LEU A 157 -6.98 18.09 23.16
CA LEU A 157 -7.58 19.20 22.39
C LEU A 157 -8.27 18.72 21.09
N GLY A 158 -8.25 17.41 20.84
CA GLY A 158 -8.79 16.74 19.65
C GLY A 158 -10.05 15.91 19.93
N GLU A 159 -10.26 14.91 19.09
CA GLU A 159 -11.29 13.88 19.32
C GLU A 159 -10.81 12.90 20.41
N SER A 160 -11.75 12.34 21.18
CA SER A 160 -11.44 11.32 22.18
C SER A 160 -10.82 10.11 21.50
N ARG A 161 -9.70 9.62 22.03
CA ARG A 161 -9.23 8.26 21.76
C ARG A 161 -9.63 7.37 22.91
N ASP A 162 -10.14 6.18 22.61
CA ASP A 162 -10.35 5.17 23.62
C ASP A 162 -8.98 4.60 23.98
N VAL A 163 -8.53 4.87 25.21
CA VAL A 163 -7.24 4.38 25.72
C VAL A 163 -7.46 3.45 26.90
N GLU A 164 -6.57 2.47 27.08
CA GLU A 164 -6.67 1.52 28.18
C GLU A 164 -6.03 2.07 29.46
N VAL A 165 -6.79 2.08 30.56
CA VAL A 165 -6.21 2.32 31.89
C VAL A 165 -5.18 1.24 32.19
N GLY A 166 -3.99 1.67 32.63
CA GLY A 166 -2.82 0.80 32.79
C GLY A 166 -1.94 0.72 31.55
N GLY A 167 -2.32 1.32 30.42
CA GLY A 167 -1.47 1.47 29.24
C GLY A 167 -0.37 2.53 29.41
N LEU A 168 0.58 2.55 28.49
CA LEU A 168 1.63 3.58 28.41
C LEU A 168 1.34 4.57 27.28
N VAL A 169 1.73 5.82 27.46
CA VAL A 169 1.72 6.85 26.41
C VAL A 169 3.10 7.47 26.26
N LEU A 170 3.50 7.69 25.02
CA LEU A 170 4.65 8.51 24.64
C LEU A 170 4.13 9.77 23.94
N GLY A 171 4.46 10.94 24.51
CA GLY A 171 4.06 12.21 23.93
C GLY A 171 4.66 13.41 24.61
N THR A 172 4.64 14.55 23.92
CA THR A 172 5.20 15.81 24.44
C THR A 172 4.13 16.58 25.19
N ILE A 173 4.30 16.75 26.51
CA ILE A 173 3.31 17.40 27.38
C ILE A 173 3.67 18.87 27.60
N LEU A 174 2.75 19.77 27.23
CA LEU A 174 2.87 21.22 27.34
C LEU A 174 2.06 21.76 28.54
N PRO A 175 2.62 22.68 29.34
CA PRO A 175 1.84 23.41 30.34
C PRO A 175 0.79 24.29 29.66
N ALA A 176 -0.42 24.34 30.21
CA ALA A 176 -1.58 25.08 29.68
C ALA A 176 -2.35 25.81 30.79
N GLY A 177 -1.62 26.44 31.71
CA GLY A 177 -2.17 27.09 32.91
C GLY A 177 -2.24 26.11 34.08
N GLU A 178 -3.43 25.84 34.62
CA GLU A 178 -3.64 24.88 35.73
C GLU A 178 -3.69 23.41 35.26
N LYS A 179 -3.65 23.17 33.95
CA LYS A 179 -3.68 21.86 33.30
C LYS A 179 -2.52 21.75 32.32
N ASN A 180 -2.34 20.55 31.75
CA ASN A 180 -1.42 20.32 30.65
C ASN A 180 -2.19 19.87 29.39
N VAL A 181 -1.55 19.94 28.23
CA VAL A 181 -2.07 19.45 26.94
C VAL A 181 -0.94 18.72 26.21
N PHE A 182 -1.28 17.83 25.27
CA PHE A 182 -0.26 17.32 24.35
C PHE A 182 0.10 18.39 23.31
N LEU A 183 1.36 18.42 22.90
CA LEU A 183 1.74 18.99 21.61
C LEU A 183 1.23 18.03 20.54
N THR A 184 0.18 18.42 19.83
CA THR A 184 -0.59 17.66 18.83
C THR A 184 -1.21 16.35 19.30
N SER A 185 -0.39 15.35 19.59
CA SER A 185 -0.80 13.95 19.74
C SER A 185 0.19 13.17 20.60
N PHE A 186 -0.20 11.95 20.98
CA PHE A 186 0.62 10.93 21.62
C PHE A 186 0.44 9.59 20.88
N ILE A 187 1.36 8.65 21.12
CA ILE A 187 1.25 7.24 20.76
C ILE A 187 1.05 6.44 22.06
N ASP A 188 0.18 5.44 22.04
CA ASP A 188 -0.16 4.63 23.21
C ASP A 188 0.07 3.14 23.00
N LEU A 189 0.35 2.44 24.09
CA LEU A 189 0.46 0.99 24.18
C LEU A 189 -0.63 0.46 25.13
N PRO A 190 -1.37 -0.59 24.73
CA PRO A 190 -2.36 -1.23 25.59
C PRO A 190 -1.79 -1.74 26.92
N SER A 191 -2.66 -1.89 27.91
CA SER A 191 -2.30 -2.33 29.26
C SER A 191 -1.57 -3.68 29.26
N GLY A 192 -1.95 -4.59 28.35
CA GLY A 192 -1.33 -5.92 28.21
C GLY A 192 0.13 -5.93 27.77
N GLN A 193 0.67 -4.81 27.27
CA GLN A 193 2.05 -4.68 26.79
C GLN A 193 2.93 -3.81 27.71
N THR A 194 2.35 -3.30 28.80
CA THR A 194 2.97 -2.23 29.61
C THR A 194 4.11 -2.72 30.49
N ASP A 195 3.95 -3.84 31.23
CA ASP A 195 4.95 -4.27 32.21
C ASP A 195 6.32 -4.57 31.59
N GLY A 196 6.32 -5.24 30.43
CA GLY A 196 7.54 -5.56 29.68
C GLY A 196 8.21 -4.31 29.12
N MET A 197 7.43 -3.43 28.48
CA MET A 197 7.93 -2.17 27.93
C MET A 197 8.49 -1.24 29.01
N GLN A 198 7.76 -1.07 30.12
CA GLN A 198 8.20 -0.23 31.24
C GLN A 198 9.52 -0.73 31.83
N SER A 199 9.64 -2.05 32.05
CA SER A 199 10.88 -2.64 32.59
C SER A 199 12.06 -2.43 31.64
N TYR A 200 11.82 -2.58 30.33
CA TYR A 200 12.85 -2.36 29.31
C TYR A 200 13.30 -0.90 29.27
N LEU A 201 12.37 0.06 29.26
CA LEU A 201 12.69 1.48 29.22
C LEU A 201 13.41 1.97 30.49
N LEU A 202 13.07 1.43 31.66
CA LEU A 202 13.79 1.72 32.91
C LEU A 202 15.23 1.20 32.84
N LYS A 203 15.44 0.00 32.32
CA LYS A 203 16.77 -0.55 32.11
C LYS A 203 17.56 0.23 31.06
N LEU A 204 16.95 0.60 29.93
CA LEU A 204 17.56 1.43 28.90
C LEU A 204 18.01 2.78 29.47
N TYR A 205 17.21 3.37 30.35
CA TYR A 205 17.58 4.59 31.08
C TYR A 205 18.79 4.37 31.99
N GLU A 206 18.80 3.31 32.81
CA GLU A 206 19.94 2.97 33.67
C GLU A 206 21.23 2.75 32.84
N ASP A 207 21.14 2.00 31.74
CA ASP A 207 22.25 1.66 30.86
C ASP A 207 22.76 2.88 30.07
N SER A 208 21.91 3.88 29.80
CA SER A 208 22.29 5.12 29.11
C SER A 208 23.30 5.98 29.89
N GLY A 209 23.40 5.77 31.21
CA GLY A 209 24.26 6.57 32.10
C GLY A 209 23.81 8.04 32.27
N LYS A 210 22.62 8.42 31.79
CA LYS A 210 22.07 9.77 31.98
C LYS A 210 21.57 9.92 33.43
N GLU A 211 21.92 11.03 34.08
CA GLU A 211 21.49 11.31 35.46
C GLU A 211 20.06 11.86 35.55
N ASN A 212 19.57 12.47 34.47
CA ASN A 212 18.31 13.18 34.40
C ASN A 212 17.39 12.51 33.36
N PRO A 213 16.18 12.04 33.76
CA PRO A 213 15.26 11.39 32.84
C PRO A 213 14.89 12.24 31.63
N LYS A 214 14.84 13.57 31.77
CA LYS A 214 14.51 14.46 30.65
C LYS A 214 15.58 14.44 29.56
N ASP A 215 16.85 14.38 29.95
CA ASP A 215 17.95 14.35 28.99
C ASP A 215 17.96 13.00 28.25
N PHE A 216 17.63 11.92 28.97
CA PHE A 216 17.41 10.60 28.36
C PHE A 216 16.24 10.59 27.38
N THR A 217 15.03 10.97 27.80
CA THR A 217 13.85 10.87 26.93
C THR A 217 13.92 11.80 25.72
N SER A 218 14.68 12.89 25.81
CA SER A 218 14.95 13.75 24.68
C SER A 218 15.98 13.18 23.72
N GLU A 219 17.10 12.65 24.18
CA GLU A 219 18.18 12.16 23.29
C GLU A 219 17.84 10.80 22.67
N PHE A 220 17.18 9.93 23.43
CA PHE A 220 16.79 8.58 23.01
C PHE A 220 15.40 8.52 22.37
N PHE A 221 14.78 9.68 22.08
CA PHE A 221 13.40 9.70 21.56
C PHE A 221 13.20 8.85 20.31
N PRO A 222 14.06 8.88 19.26
CA PRO A 222 13.86 8.05 18.07
C PRO A 222 13.86 6.55 18.38
N GLU A 223 14.77 6.09 19.25
CA GLU A 223 14.84 4.69 19.69
C GLU A 223 13.59 4.32 20.52
N ILE A 224 13.18 5.17 21.45
CA ILE A 224 11.97 4.98 22.26
C ILE A 224 10.72 4.94 21.37
N LEU A 225 10.62 5.82 20.37
CA LEU A 225 9.51 5.83 19.41
C LEU A 225 9.48 4.53 18.61
N SER A 226 10.64 4.06 18.14
CA SER A 226 10.78 2.76 17.46
C SER A 226 10.26 1.61 18.34
N LEU A 227 10.61 1.59 19.64
CA LEU A 227 10.09 0.59 20.58
C LEU A 227 8.55 0.64 20.74
N PHE A 228 7.97 1.84 20.79
CA PHE A 228 6.51 2.01 20.86
C PHE A 228 5.80 1.58 19.56
N MET A 229 6.45 1.74 18.41
CA MET A 229 5.85 1.44 17.10
C MET A 229 6.06 -0.02 16.67
N PHE A 230 7.21 -0.61 16.99
CA PHE A 230 7.65 -1.90 16.45
C PHE A 230 7.94 -2.95 17.53
N GLY A 231 7.91 -2.57 18.81
CA GLY A 231 8.17 -3.47 19.93
C GLY A 231 9.65 -3.56 20.32
N ILE A 232 9.93 -4.34 21.37
CA ILE A 232 11.28 -4.51 21.91
C ILE A 232 12.08 -5.46 21.00
N PRO A 233 13.33 -5.15 20.61
CA PRO A 233 14.14 -6.00 19.75
C PRO A 233 14.30 -7.44 20.25
N GLU A 234 14.33 -7.68 21.58
CA GLU A 234 14.38 -9.03 22.16
C GLU A 234 13.09 -9.86 21.92
N GLN A 235 12.02 -9.24 21.42
CA GLN A 235 10.79 -9.88 20.93
C GLN A 235 10.69 -9.92 19.40
N SER A 236 11.73 -9.47 18.67
CA SER A 236 11.85 -9.74 17.23
C SER A 236 12.13 -11.22 17.00
N MET A 237 11.73 -11.76 15.85
CA MET A 237 11.91 -13.19 15.52
C MET A 237 13.37 -13.65 15.56
N GLU A 238 14.33 -12.72 15.48
CA GLU A 238 15.76 -12.98 15.58
C GLU A 238 16.25 -13.25 17.03
N ASN A 239 15.46 -12.88 18.05
CA ASN A 239 15.86 -12.99 19.47
C ASN A 239 15.02 -14.00 20.29
N LEU A 240 14.25 -14.87 19.63
CA LEU A 240 13.46 -15.91 20.28
C LEU A 240 14.33 -16.83 21.18
N THR A 241 13.93 -17.00 22.44
CA THR A 241 14.61 -17.89 23.39
C THR A 241 14.08 -19.32 23.31
N TRP A 242 14.97 -20.29 23.17
CA TRP A 242 14.58 -21.69 22.95
C TRP A 242 14.80 -22.55 24.20
N ASN A 243 13.78 -23.33 24.58
CA ASN A 243 13.80 -24.21 25.75
C ASN A 243 14.94 -25.26 25.69
N LEU A 244 15.27 -25.74 24.49
CA LEU A 244 16.35 -26.68 24.23
C LEU A 244 17.18 -26.25 23.00
N PRO A 245 18.49 -26.55 22.96
CA PRO A 245 19.34 -26.26 21.79
C PRO A 245 18.80 -26.88 20.49
N GLU A 246 18.16 -28.05 20.58
CA GLU A 246 17.57 -28.72 19.43
C GLU A 246 16.32 -28.02 18.90
N HIS A 247 15.62 -27.20 19.71
CA HIS A 247 14.51 -26.37 19.22
C HIS A 247 15.02 -25.22 18.37
N LYS A 248 16.08 -24.54 18.85
CA LYS A 248 16.77 -23.51 18.07
C LYS A 248 17.27 -24.06 16.74
N LYS A 249 17.89 -25.24 16.77
CA LYS A 249 18.41 -25.88 15.56
C LYS A 249 17.33 -26.16 14.50
N VAL A 250 16.11 -26.53 14.91
CA VAL A 250 14.97 -26.67 13.97
C VAL A 250 14.56 -25.33 13.39
N ALA A 251 14.59 -24.25 14.18
CA ALA A 251 14.26 -22.91 13.72
C ALA A 251 15.27 -22.40 12.69
N ASP A 252 16.56 -22.54 12.99
CA ASP A 252 17.65 -22.12 12.09
C ASP A 252 17.57 -22.87 10.75
N GLU A 253 17.44 -24.20 10.76
CA GLU A 253 17.33 -25.01 9.53
C GLU A 253 16.03 -24.75 8.75
N PHE A 254 14.94 -24.36 9.44
CA PHE A 254 13.70 -23.93 8.80
C PHE A 254 13.87 -22.58 8.10
N MET A 255 14.54 -21.60 8.73
CA MET A 255 14.84 -20.32 8.11
C MET A 255 15.72 -20.48 6.87
N ASP A 256 16.78 -21.29 6.97
CA ASP A 256 17.66 -21.60 5.85
C ASP A 256 16.85 -22.18 4.67
N TYR A 257 15.98 -23.16 4.94
CA TYR A 257 15.09 -23.74 3.93
C TYR A 257 14.17 -22.71 3.30
N MET A 258 13.54 -21.85 4.11
CA MET A 258 12.61 -20.84 3.63
C MET A 258 13.29 -19.75 2.80
N SER A 259 14.56 -19.44 3.09
CA SER A 259 15.39 -18.53 2.30
C SER A 259 15.67 -19.07 0.89
N ASP A 260 15.95 -20.38 0.78
CA ASP A 260 16.22 -21.04 -0.51
C ASP A 260 14.98 -21.14 -1.40
N VAL A 261 13.78 -21.23 -0.81
CA VAL A 261 12.51 -21.31 -1.54
C VAL A 261 11.98 -19.93 -1.98
N LYS A 262 12.71 -18.83 -1.70
CA LYS A 262 12.34 -17.44 -2.03
C LYS A 262 10.91 -17.05 -1.59
N ASN A 263 10.56 -17.41 -0.36
CA ASN A 263 9.26 -17.09 0.23
C ASN A 263 9.25 -15.73 0.94
N SER A 264 8.05 -15.22 1.22
CA SER A 264 7.83 -14.00 2.00
C SER A 264 8.34 -14.18 3.43
N GLU A 265 9.09 -13.18 3.92
CA GLU A 265 9.56 -13.04 5.29
C GLU A 265 8.43 -13.31 6.31
N ILE A 266 7.23 -12.81 6.01
CA ILE A 266 6.00 -13.00 6.80
C ILE A 266 5.67 -14.49 7.04
N VAL A 267 5.91 -15.37 6.06
CA VAL A 267 5.59 -16.80 6.19
C VAL A 267 6.68 -17.55 6.98
N THR A 268 7.93 -17.13 6.81
CA THR A 268 9.07 -17.62 7.61
C THR A 268 8.86 -17.26 9.09
N ASP A 269 8.49 -16.01 9.34
CA ASP A 269 8.15 -15.44 10.64
C ASP A 269 6.99 -16.17 11.31
N LEU A 270 5.92 -16.45 10.55
CA LEU A 270 4.80 -17.24 11.01
C LEU A 270 5.23 -18.67 11.40
N GLY A 271 6.09 -19.31 10.61
CA GLY A 271 6.63 -20.64 10.90
C GLY A 271 7.48 -20.67 12.17
N LEU A 272 8.31 -19.65 12.38
CA LEU A 272 9.11 -19.46 13.60
C LEU A 272 8.23 -19.28 14.84
N LEU A 273 7.19 -18.46 14.73
CA LEU A 273 6.26 -18.22 15.83
C LEU A 273 5.46 -19.49 16.20
N ILE A 274 4.98 -20.22 15.20
CA ILE A 274 4.29 -21.51 15.37
C ILE A 274 5.22 -22.51 16.06
N TRP A 275 6.47 -22.58 15.62
CA TRP A 275 7.46 -23.48 16.20
C TRP A 275 7.78 -23.12 17.66
N HIS A 276 8.00 -21.84 17.94
CA HIS A 276 8.24 -21.33 19.28
C HIS A 276 7.10 -21.71 20.23
N ARG A 277 5.85 -21.40 19.86
CA ARG A 277 4.67 -21.72 20.67
C ARG A 277 4.47 -23.22 20.87
N PHE A 278 4.76 -24.03 19.85
CA PHE A 278 4.73 -25.48 19.98
C PHE A 278 5.77 -25.96 21.02
N CYS A 279 6.97 -25.40 20.98
CA CYS A 279 8.04 -25.71 21.93
C CYS A 279 7.71 -25.27 23.36
N GLU A 280 7.03 -24.14 23.55
CA GLU A 280 6.53 -23.70 24.86
C GLU A 280 5.44 -24.63 25.39
N LYS A 281 4.45 -25.00 24.56
CA LYS A 281 3.29 -25.81 24.99
C LYS A 281 3.61 -27.30 25.17
N ARG A 282 4.58 -27.85 24.43
CA ARG A 282 4.87 -29.30 24.42
C ARG A 282 6.28 -29.67 24.85
N ASN A 283 7.22 -28.72 24.84
CA ASN A 283 8.64 -28.94 25.14
C ASN A 283 9.19 -30.28 24.59
N PRO A 284 9.08 -30.51 23.27
CA PRO A 284 9.31 -31.81 22.66
C PRO A 284 10.79 -32.21 22.69
N LYS A 285 11.09 -33.50 22.92
CA LYS A 285 12.45 -34.03 22.72
C LYS A 285 12.68 -34.34 21.25
N ILE A 286 13.51 -33.54 20.58
CA ILE A 286 13.80 -33.66 19.16
C ILE A 286 14.81 -34.77 18.91
N LYS A 287 14.37 -35.85 18.26
CA LYS A 287 15.25 -36.97 17.86
C LYS A 287 15.81 -36.81 16.43
N LYS A 288 15.09 -36.10 15.57
CA LYS A 288 15.46 -35.86 14.17
C LYS A 288 14.98 -34.47 13.77
N VAL A 289 15.92 -33.56 13.51
CA VAL A 289 15.66 -32.14 13.21
C VAL A 289 14.89 -32.01 11.89
N ASP A 290 15.36 -32.69 10.84
CA ASP A 290 14.74 -32.71 9.50
C ASP A 290 13.24 -33.02 9.51
N LEU A 291 12.79 -33.87 10.45
CA LEU A 291 11.37 -34.20 10.57
C LEU A 291 10.54 -32.98 10.98
N TYR A 292 11.02 -32.19 11.92
CA TYR A 292 10.31 -31.02 12.42
C TYR A 292 10.40 -29.84 11.46
N VAL A 293 11.53 -29.69 10.75
CA VAL A 293 11.64 -28.73 9.64
C VAL A 293 10.62 -29.07 8.55
N ALA A 294 10.57 -30.33 8.10
CA ALA A 294 9.58 -30.79 7.12
C ALA A 294 8.14 -30.58 7.59
N VAL A 295 7.86 -30.81 8.88
CA VAL A 295 6.53 -30.57 9.45
C VAL A 295 6.19 -29.09 9.45
N LEU A 296 7.11 -28.19 9.83
CA LEU A 296 6.88 -26.74 9.82
C LEU A 296 6.65 -26.21 8.42
N VAL A 297 7.47 -26.60 7.44
CA VAL A 297 7.28 -26.26 6.01
C VAL A 297 5.92 -26.73 5.54
N TYR A 298 5.55 -27.97 5.86
CA TYR A 298 4.23 -28.49 5.53
C TYR A 298 3.11 -27.70 6.23
N PHE A 299 3.29 -27.36 7.51
CA PHE A 299 2.31 -26.66 8.32
C PHE A 299 2.02 -25.26 7.76
N VAL A 300 3.04 -24.44 7.54
CA VAL A 300 2.86 -23.08 7.00
C VAL A 300 2.31 -23.12 5.57
N SER A 301 2.69 -24.12 4.75
CA SER A 301 2.16 -24.31 3.40
C SER A 301 0.65 -24.60 3.35
N ARG A 302 0.07 -25.09 4.46
CA ARG A 302 -1.35 -25.43 4.60
C ARG A 302 -2.16 -24.28 5.21
N MET A 303 -1.49 -23.28 5.78
CA MET A 303 -2.10 -22.10 6.41
C MET A 303 -2.09 -20.87 5.50
N SER A 304 -1.20 -20.80 4.51
CA SER A 304 -1.19 -19.72 3.53
C SER A 304 -2.30 -19.87 2.50
N GLU A 305 -2.89 -18.73 2.07
CA GLU A 305 -3.81 -18.65 0.90
C GLU A 305 -3.17 -19.16 -0.40
N PHE A 306 -1.84 -19.34 -0.40
CA PHE A 306 -1.05 -19.95 -1.46
C PHE A 306 -0.72 -21.40 -1.08
N SER A 307 -1.43 -22.38 -1.63
CA SER A 307 -1.02 -23.79 -1.55
C SER A 307 0.23 -23.99 -2.42
N TRP A 308 1.41 -24.14 -1.82
CA TRP A 308 2.68 -24.32 -2.56
C TRP A 308 2.82 -25.66 -3.32
N GLY A 309 1.74 -26.45 -3.43
CA GLY A 309 1.78 -27.79 -4.04
C GLY A 309 2.73 -28.76 -3.33
N ILE A 310 3.20 -28.42 -2.13
CA ILE A 310 4.10 -29.26 -1.33
C ILE A 310 3.29 -30.37 -0.68
N THR A 311 3.68 -31.62 -0.97
CA THR A 311 3.05 -32.80 -0.38
C THR A 311 3.95 -33.38 0.71
N GLN A 312 3.34 -34.04 1.70
CA GLN A 312 4.08 -34.80 2.72
C GLN A 312 5.00 -35.85 2.08
N LYS A 313 4.62 -36.40 0.92
CA LYS A 313 5.44 -37.36 0.17
C LYS A 313 6.72 -36.71 -0.37
N ARG A 314 6.60 -35.53 -1.00
CA ARG A 314 7.74 -34.77 -1.50
C ARG A 314 8.70 -34.40 -0.36
N LEU A 315 8.18 -33.87 0.74
CA LEU A 315 9.00 -33.50 1.90
C LEU A 315 9.63 -34.73 2.58
N ALA A 316 8.93 -35.87 2.60
CA ALA A 316 9.50 -37.11 3.10
C ALA A 316 10.72 -37.56 2.29
N GLU A 317 10.67 -37.44 0.96
CA GLU A 317 11.80 -37.73 0.07
C GLU A 317 12.93 -36.71 0.25
N GLU A 318 12.59 -35.41 0.31
CA GLU A 318 13.53 -34.28 0.41
C GLU A 318 14.31 -34.26 1.73
N PHE A 319 13.61 -34.47 2.86
CA PHE A 319 14.20 -34.49 4.20
C PHE A 319 14.58 -35.92 4.68
N ASN A 320 14.47 -36.92 3.80
CA ASN A 320 14.77 -38.32 4.10
C ASN A 320 14.04 -38.84 5.37
N VAL A 321 12.76 -38.51 5.52
CA VAL A 321 11.88 -38.94 6.62
C VAL A 321 10.70 -39.75 6.08
N SER A 322 9.86 -40.33 6.94
CA SER A 322 8.64 -41.00 6.46
C SER A 322 7.46 -40.01 6.44
N ALA A 323 6.66 -40.05 5.37
CA ALA A 323 5.46 -39.23 5.25
C ALA A 323 4.46 -39.48 6.40
N SER A 324 4.41 -40.71 6.93
CA SER A 324 3.61 -41.04 8.12
C SER A 324 4.10 -40.33 9.39
N SER A 325 5.41 -40.08 9.52
CA SER A 325 5.96 -39.32 10.66
C SER A 325 5.64 -37.82 10.52
N ILE A 326 5.69 -37.27 9.30
CA ILE A 326 5.29 -35.87 9.03
C ILE A 326 3.81 -35.71 9.36
N SER A 327 2.95 -36.60 8.86
CA SER A 327 1.51 -36.58 9.13
C SER A 327 1.19 -36.62 10.62
N ALA A 328 1.81 -37.54 11.37
CA ALA A 328 1.57 -37.66 12.81
C ALA A 328 1.96 -36.39 13.57
N LYS A 329 3.08 -35.75 13.21
CA LYS A 329 3.56 -34.53 13.88
C LYS A 329 2.83 -33.26 13.43
N TYR A 330 2.41 -33.20 12.18
CA TYR A 330 1.51 -32.16 11.69
C TYR A 330 0.19 -32.17 12.47
N ASN A 331 -0.46 -33.33 12.62
CA ASN A 331 -1.72 -33.44 13.35
C ASN A 331 -1.56 -33.04 14.83
N GLU A 332 -0.42 -33.38 15.44
CA GLU A 332 -0.10 -32.97 16.82
C GLU A 332 0.05 -31.45 16.96
N MET A 333 0.65 -30.78 15.97
CA MET A 333 0.71 -29.31 15.91
C MET A 333 -0.67 -28.70 15.64
N GLU A 334 -1.43 -29.26 14.69
CA GLU A 334 -2.73 -28.74 14.28
C GLU A 334 -3.74 -28.78 15.43
N GLU A 335 -3.74 -29.84 16.24
CA GLU A 335 -4.57 -29.97 17.43
C GLU A 335 -4.32 -28.84 18.45
N ILE A 336 -3.08 -28.38 18.58
CA ILE A 336 -2.68 -27.31 19.52
C ILE A 336 -3.16 -25.93 19.06
N PHE A 337 -3.23 -25.73 17.75
CA PHE A 337 -3.62 -24.47 17.13
C PHE A 337 -5.07 -24.48 16.62
N TYR A 338 -5.82 -25.57 16.83
CA TYR A 338 -7.17 -25.79 16.28
C TYR A 338 -8.15 -24.64 16.60
N GLU A 339 -8.17 -24.15 17.85
CA GLU A 339 -9.07 -23.05 18.25
C GLU A 339 -8.63 -21.68 17.66
N GLU A 340 -7.32 -21.42 17.59
CA GLU A 340 -6.75 -20.17 17.03
C GLU A 340 -6.92 -20.12 15.49
N ILE A 341 -6.71 -21.25 14.83
CA ILE A 341 -6.90 -21.42 13.37
C ILE A 341 -8.39 -21.35 13.01
N ASN A 342 -9.29 -21.95 13.80
CA ASN A 342 -10.72 -21.86 13.54
C ASN A 342 -11.28 -20.47 13.81
N ARG A 343 -10.72 -19.71 14.76
CA ARG A 343 -11.09 -18.29 14.96
C ARG A 343 -10.73 -17.44 13.74
N LEU A 344 -9.53 -17.64 13.17
CA LEU A 344 -9.08 -16.96 11.94
C LEU A 344 -9.88 -17.38 10.70
N LYS A 345 -10.41 -18.61 10.69
CA LYS A 345 -11.33 -19.09 9.64
C LYS A 345 -12.74 -18.53 9.81
N ASP A 346 -13.25 -18.41 11.03
CA ASP A 346 -14.58 -17.86 11.32
C ASP A 346 -14.66 -16.34 11.11
N GLU A 347 -13.58 -15.59 11.38
CA GLU A 347 -13.52 -14.14 11.14
C GLU A 347 -13.37 -13.76 9.66
N ASN A 348 -12.98 -14.71 8.80
CA ASN A 348 -12.89 -14.55 7.34
C ASN A 348 -14.04 -15.23 6.56
N LEU A 349 -15.07 -15.78 7.23
CA LEU A 349 -16.16 -16.49 6.56
C LEU A 349 -17.51 -15.77 6.64
N SER A 350 -17.62 -14.65 5.92
CA SER A 350 -18.91 -14.24 5.33
C SER A 350 -18.79 -13.73 3.89
N SER A 351 -18.10 -14.46 3.02
CA SER A 351 -18.53 -14.58 1.61
C SER A 351 -17.79 -15.72 0.90
N PHE A 352 -18.52 -16.83 0.68
CA PHE A 352 -18.43 -17.80 -0.44
C PHE A 352 -17.01 -18.32 -0.81
N TYR A 353 -16.71 -19.62 -0.79
CA TYR A 353 -17.37 -20.69 -1.55
C TYR A 353 -17.05 -22.08 -0.96
N ASP A 354 -18.03 -22.98 -0.98
CA ASP A 354 -17.81 -24.44 -1.01
C ASP A 354 -17.16 -24.83 -2.35
N GLU A 355 -16.32 -25.86 -2.28
CA GLU A 355 -15.55 -26.49 -3.35
C GLU A 355 -16.38 -26.82 -4.62
N GLU A 356 -15.82 -26.52 -5.80
CA GLU A 356 -15.65 -27.47 -6.93
C GLU A 356 -14.99 -26.75 -8.13
N ASP A 357 -13.76 -27.19 -8.46
CA ASP A 357 -13.02 -27.04 -9.73
C ASP A 357 -13.12 -25.72 -10.53
N ILE A 358 -12.26 -24.74 -10.24
CA ILE A 358 -11.59 -23.90 -11.27
C ILE A 358 -10.18 -23.52 -10.80
N ASP A 359 -9.18 -24.06 -11.49
CA ASP A 359 -7.78 -23.62 -11.48
C ASP A 359 -7.69 -22.13 -11.83
N SER A 360 -7.34 -21.31 -10.84
CA SER A 360 -6.90 -19.92 -11.07
C SER A 360 -5.69 -19.60 -10.18
N SER A 361 -4.65 -20.42 -10.33
CA SER A 361 -3.32 -20.07 -9.86
C SER A 361 -2.65 -19.08 -10.82
N ALA A 362 -2.86 -17.78 -10.61
CA ALA A 362 -2.01 -16.74 -11.20
C ALA A 362 -1.45 -15.84 -10.08
N PRO A 363 -0.17 -16.04 -9.69
CA PRO A 363 0.48 -15.20 -8.69
C PRO A 363 0.64 -13.75 -9.19
N PHE A 364 0.60 -12.80 -8.26
CA PHE A 364 1.06 -11.43 -8.47
C PHE A 364 2.43 -11.43 -9.18
N ASN A 365 2.44 -10.81 -10.38
CA ASN A 365 3.56 -10.45 -11.25
C ASN A 365 4.43 -11.55 -11.92
N THR A 366 3.86 -12.71 -12.24
CA THR A 366 4.48 -13.68 -13.17
C THR A 366 4.95 -13.04 -14.49
N ARG A 367 4.21 -12.08 -15.04
CA ARG A 367 4.54 -11.48 -16.35
C ARG A 367 5.92 -10.81 -16.39
N MET A 368 6.32 -10.07 -15.35
CA MET A 368 7.63 -9.41 -15.31
C MET A 368 8.76 -10.39 -15.03
N THR A 369 8.52 -11.40 -14.19
CA THR A 369 9.48 -12.49 -13.96
C THR A 369 9.75 -13.26 -15.25
N MET A 370 8.69 -13.65 -15.98
CA MET A 370 8.81 -14.34 -17.27
C MET A 370 9.48 -13.44 -18.31
N GLU A 371 9.17 -12.14 -18.34
CA GLU A 371 9.82 -11.18 -19.24
C GLU A 371 11.31 -11.03 -18.93
N ARG A 372 11.69 -10.99 -17.65
CA ARG A 372 13.09 -10.96 -17.18
C ARG A 372 13.88 -12.18 -17.67
N GLU A 373 13.29 -13.38 -17.60
CA GLU A 373 13.90 -14.61 -18.12
C GLU A 373 13.94 -14.65 -19.65
N LEU A 374 12.86 -14.27 -20.33
CA LEU A 374 12.84 -14.19 -21.79
C LEU A 374 13.87 -13.18 -22.32
N ARG A 375 14.14 -12.11 -21.58
CA ARG A 375 15.15 -11.12 -21.94
C ARG A 375 16.57 -11.65 -21.71
N LYS A 376 16.81 -12.45 -20.67
CA LYS A 376 18.09 -13.18 -20.50
C LYS A 376 18.35 -14.10 -21.69
N LEU A 377 17.32 -14.78 -22.17
CA LEU A 377 17.38 -15.65 -23.33
C LEU A 377 17.62 -14.87 -24.63
N GLU A 378 16.89 -13.77 -24.86
CA GLU A 378 17.06 -12.87 -26.02
C GLU A 378 18.52 -12.42 -26.15
N ARG A 379 19.15 -11.97 -25.05
CA ARG A 379 20.57 -11.59 -25.03
C ARG A 379 21.52 -12.71 -25.42
N LYS A 380 21.29 -13.92 -24.90
CA LYS A 380 22.12 -15.09 -25.24
C LYS A 380 22.02 -15.43 -26.72
N MET A 381 20.84 -15.22 -27.32
CA MET A 381 20.60 -15.46 -28.74
C MET A 381 21.21 -14.37 -29.63
N GLU A 382 21.26 -13.11 -29.20
CA GLU A 382 21.85 -11.99 -29.98
C GLU A 382 23.34 -12.22 -30.31
N ASN A 383 24.06 -12.94 -29.43
CA ASN A 383 25.48 -13.25 -29.62
C ASN A 383 25.72 -14.56 -30.38
N MET A 384 24.66 -15.24 -30.86
CA MET A 384 24.75 -16.53 -31.54
C MET A 384 24.31 -16.42 -32.99
N ASN A 385 25.11 -17.02 -33.88
CA ASN A 385 24.73 -17.22 -35.27
C ASN A 385 24.14 -18.63 -35.39
N PHE A 386 22.83 -18.73 -35.57
CA PHE A 386 22.16 -19.99 -35.87
C PHE A 386 22.08 -20.18 -37.39
N GLU A 387 22.53 -21.33 -37.89
CA GLU A 387 22.48 -21.68 -39.31
C GLU A 387 21.16 -22.38 -39.69
N SER A 388 20.40 -22.87 -38.70
CA SER A 388 19.09 -23.52 -38.91
C SER A 388 18.12 -23.38 -37.73
N LEU A 389 16.82 -23.63 -37.98
CA LEU A 389 15.78 -23.68 -36.92
C LEU A 389 15.98 -24.86 -35.95
N ASP A 390 16.61 -25.94 -36.42
CA ASP A 390 16.91 -27.10 -35.57
C ASP A 390 17.97 -26.74 -34.52
N GLU A 391 18.98 -25.93 -34.88
CA GLU A 391 19.97 -25.39 -33.94
C GLU A 391 19.34 -24.47 -32.89
N VAL A 392 18.34 -23.64 -33.28
CA VAL A 392 17.57 -22.82 -32.34
C VAL A 392 16.81 -23.71 -31.36
N ASN A 393 16.13 -24.76 -31.85
CA ASN A 393 15.37 -25.68 -31.00
C ASN A 393 16.26 -26.50 -30.05
N GLU A 394 17.40 -27.00 -30.54
CA GLU A 394 18.39 -27.68 -29.70
C GLU A 394 18.96 -26.75 -28.62
N PHE A 395 19.29 -25.51 -28.98
CA PHE A 395 19.76 -24.50 -28.04
C PHE A 395 18.71 -24.19 -26.97
N MET A 396 17.45 -23.98 -27.37
CA MET A 396 16.32 -23.75 -26.46
C MET A 396 16.13 -24.92 -25.48
N ASN A 397 16.16 -26.16 -25.99
CA ASN A 397 16.04 -27.37 -25.17
C ASN A 397 17.22 -27.53 -24.19
N GLN A 398 18.44 -27.16 -24.58
CA GLN A 398 19.60 -27.20 -23.69
C GLN A 398 19.50 -26.16 -22.57
N GLN A 399 19.06 -24.93 -22.86
CA GLN A 399 18.90 -23.89 -21.84
C GLN A 399 17.78 -24.20 -20.84
N ILE A 400 16.69 -24.83 -21.30
CA ILE A 400 15.55 -25.22 -20.44
C ILE A 400 15.93 -26.38 -19.49
N ASN A 401 16.71 -27.36 -19.96
CA ASN A 401 17.02 -28.57 -19.19
C ASN A 401 18.36 -28.52 -18.42
N HIS A 402 19.31 -27.69 -18.86
CA HIS A 402 20.65 -27.59 -18.27
C HIS A 402 21.16 -26.13 -18.25
N PRO A 403 20.67 -25.29 -17.33
CA PRO A 403 21.07 -23.88 -17.26
C PRO A 403 22.56 -23.76 -16.89
N LYS A 404 23.40 -23.34 -17.84
CA LYS A 404 24.80 -22.97 -17.56
C LYS A 404 24.87 -21.57 -16.95
N THR A 405 25.59 -21.45 -15.85
CA THR A 405 25.73 -20.30 -14.95
C THR A 405 26.96 -19.42 -15.27
N ALA A 406 27.18 -19.07 -16.54
CA ALA A 406 28.15 -18.02 -16.87
C ALA A 406 27.38 -16.70 -17.05
N SER A 407 27.47 -15.79 -16.07
CA SER A 407 26.90 -14.44 -16.23
C SER A 407 27.91 -13.56 -16.99
N GLU A 408 27.58 -13.20 -18.21
CA GLU A 408 28.27 -12.09 -18.88
C GLU A 408 28.02 -10.78 -18.12
N PRO A 409 29.02 -9.88 -18.05
CA PRO A 409 28.85 -8.60 -17.38
C PRO A 409 27.79 -7.75 -18.10
N LEU A 410 26.79 -7.30 -17.34
CA LEU A 410 25.70 -6.48 -17.88
C LEU A 410 26.19 -5.07 -18.28
N SER A 411 25.78 -4.61 -19.46
CA SER A 411 25.85 -3.21 -19.92
C SER A 411 24.99 -2.29 -19.06
N ASN A 412 25.18 -0.97 -19.18
CA ASN A 412 24.36 0.00 -18.43
C ASN A 412 22.88 -0.06 -18.81
N LYS A 413 22.55 -0.33 -20.08
CA LYS A 413 21.18 -0.57 -20.54
C LYS A 413 20.57 -1.79 -19.86
N GLU A 414 21.36 -2.84 -19.66
CA GLU A 414 20.89 -4.05 -19.03
C GLU A 414 20.72 -3.91 -17.52
N LYS A 415 21.68 -3.29 -16.85
CA LYS A 415 21.59 -2.94 -15.42
C LYS A 415 20.38 -2.05 -15.14
N ALA A 416 20.14 -1.06 -16.00
CA ALA A 416 18.96 -0.20 -15.89
C ALA A 416 17.66 -1.00 -16.01
N GLN A 417 17.58 -1.99 -16.91
CA GLN A 417 16.40 -2.84 -17.02
C GLN A 417 16.23 -3.79 -15.82
N GLU A 418 17.31 -4.34 -15.25
CA GLU A 418 17.21 -5.15 -14.03
C GLU A 418 16.64 -4.32 -12.87
N LEU A 419 17.10 -3.09 -12.69
CA LEU A 419 16.52 -2.15 -11.72
C LEU A 419 15.04 -1.88 -11.97
N LEU A 420 14.59 -1.88 -13.24
CA LEU A 420 13.19 -1.68 -13.58
C LEU A 420 12.34 -2.93 -13.34
N PHE A 421 12.89 -4.13 -13.51
CA PHE A 421 12.22 -5.35 -13.05
C PHE A 421 12.07 -5.34 -11.53
N ASP A 422 13.13 -5.00 -10.81
CA ASP A 422 13.07 -4.86 -9.35
C ASP A 422 12.07 -3.76 -8.95
N ALA A 423 11.97 -2.67 -9.72
CA ALA A 423 10.97 -1.62 -9.50
C ALA A 423 9.54 -2.15 -9.71
N TYR A 424 9.30 -2.97 -10.74
CA TYR A 424 7.98 -3.59 -10.96
C TYR A 424 7.56 -4.56 -9.86
N GLU A 425 8.53 -5.16 -9.16
CA GLU A 425 8.33 -6.05 -8.00
C GLU A 425 8.27 -5.29 -6.66
N THR A 426 8.51 -3.97 -6.68
CA THR A 426 8.51 -3.10 -5.50
C THR A 426 7.29 -2.17 -5.51
N THR A 427 6.77 -1.85 -4.33
CA THR A 427 5.72 -0.84 -4.10
C THR A 427 6.29 0.40 -3.36
N GLY A 428 5.52 1.49 -3.31
CA GLY A 428 5.91 2.70 -2.57
C GLY A 428 7.11 3.47 -3.15
N PRO A 429 7.71 4.41 -2.41
CA PRO A 429 8.76 5.32 -2.86
C PRO A 429 9.99 4.64 -3.45
N LYS A 430 10.37 3.47 -2.93
CA LYS A 430 11.52 2.69 -3.41
C LYS A 430 11.38 2.32 -4.89
N ARG A 431 10.17 2.01 -5.36
CA ARG A 431 9.86 1.78 -6.78
C ARG A 431 10.30 2.96 -7.65
N PHE A 432 9.97 4.17 -7.24
CA PHE A 432 10.32 5.38 -7.99
C PHE A 432 11.81 5.71 -7.92
N GLN A 433 12.46 5.46 -6.78
CA GLN A 433 13.90 5.59 -6.64
C GLN A 433 14.65 4.64 -7.58
N LEU A 434 14.19 3.39 -7.71
CA LEU A 434 14.75 2.42 -8.66
C LEU A 434 14.61 2.91 -10.11
N ALA A 435 13.45 3.46 -10.49
CA ALA A 435 13.27 4.09 -11.79
C ALA A 435 14.18 5.31 -12.03
N LYS A 436 14.38 6.18 -11.01
CA LYS A 436 15.34 7.30 -11.06
C LYS A 436 16.78 6.81 -11.23
N LYS A 437 17.18 5.75 -10.51
CA LYS A 437 18.49 5.09 -10.64
C LYS A 437 18.68 4.50 -12.04
N ALA A 438 17.64 3.85 -12.58
CA ALA A 438 17.67 3.31 -13.94
C ALA A 438 17.90 4.42 -14.99
N LEU A 439 17.22 5.57 -14.89
CA LEU A 439 17.44 6.70 -15.80
C LEU A 439 18.83 7.32 -15.68
N LYS A 440 19.41 7.36 -14.46
CA LYS A 440 20.78 7.83 -14.25
C LYS A 440 21.81 6.93 -14.94
N LEU A 441 21.56 5.61 -14.98
CA LEU A 441 22.41 4.64 -15.68
C LEU A 441 22.17 4.63 -17.19
N TYR A 442 20.90 4.69 -17.61
CA TYR A 442 20.49 4.65 -19.01
C TYR A 442 19.26 5.54 -19.25
N PRO A 443 19.43 6.74 -19.84
CA PRO A 443 18.33 7.69 -20.01
C PRO A 443 17.24 7.26 -21.01
N ASN A 444 17.54 6.31 -21.89
CA ASN A 444 16.63 5.84 -22.93
C ASN A 444 15.81 4.61 -22.45
N SER A 445 15.29 4.65 -21.22
CA SER A 445 14.48 3.57 -20.63
C SER A 445 13.00 3.94 -20.57
N PRO A 446 12.14 3.40 -21.46
CA PRO A 446 10.70 3.72 -21.48
C PRO A 446 9.96 3.43 -20.17
N ASP A 447 10.19 2.24 -19.60
CA ASP A 447 9.55 1.79 -18.35
C ASP A 447 9.90 2.70 -17.16
N ALA A 448 11.08 3.32 -17.16
CA ALA A 448 11.45 4.22 -16.07
C ALA A 448 10.56 5.47 -16.07
N TYR A 449 10.24 6.02 -17.25
CA TYR A 449 9.30 7.14 -17.35
C TYR A 449 7.87 6.71 -17.06
N LEU A 450 7.50 5.47 -17.40
CA LEU A 450 6.20 4.91 -17.07
C LEU A 450 6.01 4.85 -15.55
N ILE A 451 6.94 4.21 -14.84
CA ILE A 451 6.91 4.10 -13.38
C ILE A 451 6.91 5.47 -12.72
N LEU A 452 7.71 6.42 -13.21
CA LEU A 452 7.73 7.78 -12.64
C LEU A 452 6.45 8.58 -12.89
N ALA A 453 5.63 8.22 -13.88
CA ALA A 453 4.34 8.85 -14.08
C ALA A 453 3.32 8.43 -13.01
N GLU A 454 3.49 7.27 -12.39
CA GLU A 454 2.62 6.81 -11.30
C GLU A 454 2.74 7.71 -10.06
N GLU A 455 3.88 8.41 -9.82
CA GLU A 455 4.02 9.44 -8.77
C GLU A 455 3.00 10.59 -8.92
N TYR A 456 2.45 10.77 -10.13
CA TYR A 456 1.61 11.91 -10.51
C TYR A 456 0.19 11.47 -10.86
N GLU A 457 -0.34 10.43 -10.18
CA GLU A 457 -1.68 9.88 -10.40
C GLU A 457 -2.78 10.96 -10.47
N TRP A 458 -2.68 11.99 -9.61
CA TRP A 458 -3.64 13.09 -9.55
C TRP A 458 -3.33 14.27 -10.50
N GLU A 459 -2.29 14.16 -11.33
CA GLU A 459 -1.79 15.21 -12.21
C GLU A 459 -1.61 14.70 -13.66
N PRO A 460 -2.72 14.45 -14.39
CA PRO A 460 -2.68 13.76 -15.69
C PRO A 460 -1.83 14.49 -16.76
N LEU A 461 -1.73 15.82 -16.68
CA LEU A 461 -0.85 16.58 -17.60
C LEU A 461 0.64 16.33 -17.34
N LYS A 462 1.05 16.00 -16.11
CA LYS A 462 2.43 15.59 -15.80
C LYS A 462 2.67 14.16 -16.27
N GLN A 463 1.71 13.26 -16.07
CA GLN A 463 1.78 11.88 -16.57
C GLN A 463 1.95 11.85 -18.10
N LEU A 464 1.14 12.60 -18.85
CA LEU A 464 1.29 12.72 -20.31
C LEU A 464 2.68 13.17 -20.74
N LYS A 465 3.30 14.11 -20.01
CA LYS A 465 4.66 14.57 -20.30
C LYS A 465 5.69 13.47 -20.08
N LEU A 466 5.55 12.69 -19.01
CA LEU A 466 6.45 11.58 -18.70
C LEU A 466 6.30 10.43 -19.69
N TYR A 467 5.07 10.02 -20.00
CA TYR A 467 4.80 9.02 -21.03
C TYR A 467 5.36 9.43 -22.39
N ARG A 468 5.20 10.69 -22.81
CA ARG A 468 5.83 11.19 -24.04
C ARG A 468 7.34 11.07 -24.02
N LYS A 469 8.00 11.40 -22.90
CA LYS A 469 9.45 11.19 -22.74
C LYS A 469 9.82 9.71 -22.84
N GLY A 470 9.02 8.82 -22.28
CA GLY A 470 9.21 7.37 -22.39
C GLY A 470 9.09 6.85 -23.82
N ILE A 471 8.11 7.35 -24.58
CA ILE A 471 7.96 7.04 -26.02
C ILE A 471 9.19 7.54 -26.79
N GLU A 472 9.60 8.80 -26.60
CA GLU A 472 10.77 9.38 -27.24
C GLU A 472 12.07 8.63 -26.87
N ALA A 473 12.20 8.18 -25.63
CA ALA A 473 13.30 7.36 -25.16
C ALA A 473 13.36 6.00 -25.89
N GLY A 474 12.22 5.33 -26.05
CA GLY A 474 12.15 4.06 -26.77
C GLY A 474 12.39 4.19 -28.27
N GLU A 475 11.92 5.28 -28.90
CA GLU A 475 12.21 5.59 -30.30
C GLU A 475 13.71 5.79 -30.55
N LYS A 476 14.39 6.47 -29.62
CA LYS A 476 15.85 6.64 -29.66
C LYS A 476 16.60 5.35 -29.39
N ASP A 477 16.14 4.53 -28.45
CA ASP A 477 16.77 3.27 -28.07
C ASP A 477 16.73 2.23 -29.21
N LEU A 478 15.56 2.06 -29.82
CA LEU A 478 15.35 1.06 -30.87
C LEU A 478 15.88 1.54 -32.22
N GLY A 479 15.70 2.83 -32.53
CA GLY A 479 16.15 3.44 -33.78
C GLY A 479 15.25 3.14 -34.99
N HIS A 480 15.26 4.06 -35.96
CA HIS A 480 14.33 4.04 -37.10
C HIS A 480 14.39 2.75 -37.93
N ASP A 481 15.58 2.24 -38.21
CA ASP A 481 15.74 1.06 -39.08
C ASP A 481 15.22 -0.21 -38.41
N PHE A 482 15.34 -0.31 -37.08
CA PHE A 482 14.76 -1.39 -36.31
C PHE A 482 13.23 -1.37 -36.39
N PHE A 483 12.61 -0.20 -36.22
CA PHE A 483 11.16 -0.04 -36.39
C PHE A 483 10.70 -0.49 -37.77
N LYS A 484 11.41 -0.07 -38.82
CA LYS A 484 11.07 -0.45 -40.19
C LYS A 484 11.19 -1.95 -40.44
N LYS A 485 12.24 -2.59 -39.91
CA LYS A 485 12.51 -4.02 -40.11
C LYS A 485 11.55 -4.91 -39.33
N ASN A 486 11.18 -4.51 -38.11
CA ASN A 486 10.47 -5.36 -37.15
C ASN A 486 9.00 -5.00 -36.97
N LYS A 487 8.47 -4.00 -37.69
CA LYS A 487 7.05 -3.63 -37.66
C LYS A 487 6.17 -4.87 -37.89
N GLY A 488 5.20 -5.08 -37.01
CA GLY A 488 4.34 -6.27 -37.03
C GLY A 488 4.79 -7.39 -36.08
N HIS A 489 6.01 -7.32 -35.55
CA HIS A 489 6.61 -8.38 -34.74
C HIS A 489 7.08 -7.92 -33.35
N PHE A 490 6.72 -6.69 -32.94
CA PHE A 490 7.26 -6.11 -31.71
C PHE A 490 6.95 -6.98 -30.48
N TRP A 491 5.73 -7.50 -30.33
CA TRP A 491 5.37 -8.32 -29.16
C TRP A 491 6.30 -9.54 -28.93
N GLY A 492 6.74 -10.17 -30.02
CA GLY A 492 7.65 -11.31 -29.99
C GLY A 492 9.10 -10.92 -29.65
N ILE A 493 9.47 -9.66 -29.82
CA ILE A 493 10.79 -9.12 -29.50
C ILE A 493 10.72 -8.44 -28.13
N VAL A 494 11.23 -9.14 -27.13
CA VAL A 494 11.05 -8.82 -25.70
C VAL A 494 11.57 -7.42 -25.39
N SER A 495 12.71 -7.05 -25.96
CA SER A 495 13.32 -5.73 -25.81
C SER A 495 12.45 -4.55 -26.27
N THR A 496 11.40 -4.77 -27.07
CA THR A 496 10.50 -3.70 -27.52
C THR A 496 9.30 -3.47 -26.60
N ARG A 497 9.01 -4.39 -25.69
CA ARG A 497 7.82 -4.35 -24.83
C ARG A 497 7.76 -3.12 -23.90
N PRO A 498 8.87 -2.61 -23.33
CA PRO A 498 8.86 -1.35 -22.58
C PRO A 498 8.29 -0.18 -23.39
N TYR A 499 8.68 -0.06 -24.67
CA TYR A 499 8.16 0.98 -25.56
C TYR A 499 6.66 0.81 -25.81
N MET A 500 6.22 -0.43 -26.05
CA MET A 500 4.81 -0.72 -26.28
C MET A 500 3.94 -0.44 -25.06
N ARG A 501 4.47 -0.71 -23.85
CA ARG A 501 3.77 -0.49 -22.58
C ARG A 501 3.54 1.00 -22.33
N VAL A 502 4.59 1.82 -22.42
CA VAL A 502 4.43 3.28 -22.24
C VAL A 502 3.54 3.91 -23.30
N LYS A 503 3.59 3.42 -24.55
CA LYS A 503 2.71 3.91 -25.62
C LYS A 503 1.25 3.53 -25.39
N TYR A 504 0.99 2.36 -24.79
CA TYR A 504 -0.35 1.93 -24.41
C TYR A 504 -0.92 2.83 -23.31
N GLU A 505 -0.20 3.00 -22.21
CA GLU A 505 -0.62 3.87 -21.10
C GLU A 505 -0.80 5.34 -21.53
N TYR A 506 0.02 5.81 -22.48
CA TYR A 506 -0.19 7.12 -23.10
C TYR A 506 -1.51 7.20 -23.88
N GLY A 507 -1.85 6.15 -24.63
CA GLY A 507 -3.13 6.06 -25.36
C GLY A 507 -4.33 6.03 -24.42
N VAL A 508 -4.27 5.22 -23.36
CA VAL A 508 -5.32 5.12 -22.33
C VAL A 508 -5.53 6.45 -21.62
N LEU A 509 -4.46 7.11 -21.17
CA LEU A 509 -4.60 8.41 -20.51
C LEU A 509 -5.17 9.50 -21.45
N LEU A 510 -4.92 9.41 -22.77
CA LEU A 510 -5.58 10.28 -23.74
C LEU A 510 -7.08 9.99 -23.84
N MET A 511 -7.51 8.73 -23.69
CA MET A 511 -8.93 8.35 -23.62
C MET A 511 -9.61 8.96 -22.40
N ASP A 512 -8.99 8.86 -21.22
CA ASP A 512 -9.50 9.44 -19.97
C ASP A 512 -9.67 10.96 -20.06
N LEU A 513 -8.74 11.60 -20.77
CA LEU A 513 -8.77 13.04 -21.06
C LEU A 513 -9.67 13.41 -22.25
N GLN A 514 -10.42 12.45 -22.80
CA GLN A 514 -11.34 12.62 -23.95
C GLN A 514 -10.67 13.16 -25.21
N LYS A 515 -9.36 12.90 -25.37
CA LYS A 515 -8.56 13.27 -26.55
C LYS A 515 -8.54 12.13 -27.56
N TYR A 516 -9.74 11.74 -27.99
CA TYR A 516 -9.96 10.51 -28.75
C TYR A 516 -9.18 10.47 -30.07
N GLU A 517 -9.08 11.57 -30.81
CA GLU A 517 -8.34 11.61 -32.08
C GLU A 517 -6.83 11.38 -31.89
N GLU A 518 -6.27 11.92 -30.80
CA GLU A 518 -4.87 11.68 -30.45
C GLU A 518 -4.66 10.23 -29.99
N ALA A 519 -5.59 9.69 -29.19
CA ALA A 519 -5.57 8.31 -28.72
C ALA A 519 -5.61 7.32 -29.89
N ILE A 520 -6.53 7.52 -30.85
CA ILE A 520 -6.67 6.68 -32.05
C ILE A 520 -5.33 6.53 -32.76
N LYS A 521 -4.58 7.63 -32.96
CA LYS A 521 -3.28 7.58 -33.62
C LYS A 521 -2.29 6.66 -32.89
N GLN A 522 -2.26 6.72 -31.56
CA GLN A 522 -1.34 5.92 -30.76
C GLN A 522 -1.73 4.43 -30.74
N LEU A 523 -3.02 4.16 -30.63
CA LEU A 523 -3.59 2.81 -30.58
C LEU A 523 -3.52 2.12 -31.95
N GLU A 524 -3.81 2.83 -33.05
CA GLU A 524 -3.60 2.32 -34.43
C GLU A 524 -2.12 2.01 -34.68
N ASP A 525 -1.21 2.89 -34.25
CA ASP A 525 0.23 2.64 -34.35
C ASP A 525 0.64 1.39 -33.56
N LEU A 526 0.11 1.19 -32.35
CA LEU A 526 0.40 -0.01 -31.53
C LEU A 526 -0.09 -1.29 -32.21
N LEU A 527 -1.30 -1.31 -32.77
CA LEU A 527 -1.79 -2.46 -33.54
C LEU A 527 -0.95 -2.70 -34.80
N ALA A 528 -0.42 -1.65 -35.42
CA ALA A 528 0.48 -1.82 -36.56
C ALA A 528 1.84 -2.41 -36.16
N LEU A 529 2.28 -2.23 -34.91
CA LEU A 529 3.49 -2.83 -34.35
C LEU A 529 3.24 -4.26 -33.83
N ASN A 530 2.03 -4.52 -33.32
CA ASN A 530 1.55 -5.80 -32.79
C ASN A 530 0.15 -6.14 -33.35
N PRO A 531 0.08 -6.67 -34.58
CA PRO A 531 -1.20 -6.99 -35.24
C PRO A 531 -1.96 -8.13 -34.59
N SER A 532 -1.28 -8.98 -33.81
CA SER A 532 -1.90 -10.04 -33.00
C SER A 532 -2.60 -9.51 -31.76
N ASP A 533 -2.46 -8.22 -31.48
CA ASP A 533 -3.09 -7.52 -30.36
C ASP A 533 -2.93 -8.21 -29.01
N ASN A 534 -1.71 -8.70 -28.73
CA ASN A 534 -1.41 -9.34 -27.46
C ASN A 534 -1.58 -8.43 -26.22
N GLN A 535 -1.73 -7.11 -26.42
CA GLN A 535 -1.95 -6.14 -25.34
C GLN A 535 -3.44 -5.82 -25.13
N GLY A 536 -4.34 -6.21 -26.03
CA GLY A 536 -5.77 -5.87 -25.94
C GLY A 536 -6.12 -4.44 -26.37
N VAL A 537 -5.27 -3.80 -27.18
CA VAL A 537 -5.42 -2.44 -27.73
C VAL A 537 -6.75 -2.25 -28.46
N ARG A 538 -7.30 -3.32 -29.05
CA ARG A 538 -8.57 -3.26 -29.81
C ARG A 538 -9.75 -2.78 -28.96
N TYR A 539 -9.77 -3.03 -27.66
CA TYR A 539 -10.90 -2.64 -26.80
C TYR A 539 -10.98 -1.12 -26.68
N GLU A 540 -9.86 -0.48 -26.31
CA GLU A 540 -9.75 0.98 -26.24
C GLU A 540 -9.97 1.63 -27.60
N LEU A 541 -9.42 1.04 -28.66
CA LEU A 541 -9.55 1.60 -30.00
C LEU A 541 -10.99 1.54 -30.53
N PHE A 542 -11.75 0.50 -30.16
CA PHE A 542 -13.18 0.42 -30.49
C PHE A 542 -13.95 1.58 -29.86
N LEU A 543 -13.76 1.81 -28.55
CA LEU A 543 -14.38 2.92 -27.82
C LEU A 543 -14.02 4.26 -28.46
N ALA A 544 -12.74 4.48 -28.77
CA ALA A 544 -12.26 5.71 -29.39
C ALA A 544 -12.91 5.97 -30.76
N TYR A 545 -13.04 4.93 -31.59
CA TYR A 545 -13.74 5.06 -32.87
C TYR A 545 -15.22 5.39 -32.70
N VAL A 546 -15.91 4.78 -31.73
CA VAL A 546 -17.32 5.07 -31.45
C VAL A 546 -17.48 6.52 -31.00
N GLU A 547 -16.63 6.98 -30.07
CA GLU A 547 -16.65 8.35 -29.56
C GLU A 547 -16.41 9.40 -30.65
N CYS A 548 -15.52 9.12 -31.61
CA CYS A 548 -15.30 9.99 -32.77
C CYS A 548 -16.33 9.78 -33.91
N GLY A 549 -17.33 8.92 -33.75
CA GLY A 549 -18.32 8.61 -34.79
C GLY A 549 -17.74 7.87 -36.02
N LEU A 550 -16.56 7.27 -35.89
CA LEU A 550 -15.86 6.53 -36.94
C LEU A 550 -16.38 5.09 -37.05
N LEU A 551 -17.69 4.93 -37.21
CA LEU A 551 -18.38 3.63 -37.14
C LEU A 551 -17.87 2.60 -38.15
N ASN A 552 -17.45 3.03 -39.35
CA ASN A 552 -16.85 2.15 -40.34
C ASN A 552 -15.52 1.54 -39.85
N LYS A 553 -14.70 2.32 -39.13
CA LYS A 553 -13.45 1.82 -38.56
C LYS A 553 -13.71 0.87 -37.39
N ALA A 554 -14.67 1.20 -36.52
CA ALA A 554 -15.11 0.30 -35.44
C ALA A 554 -15.59 -1.04 -35.99
N LYS A 555 -16.36 -1.03 -37.08
CA LYS A 555 -16.81 -2.22 -37.79
C LYS A 555 -15.66 -3.06 -38.35
N SER A 556 -14.72 -2.41 -39.03
CA SER A 556 -13.52 -3.07 -39.57
C SER A 556 -12.70 -3.72 -38.46
N LEU A 557 -12.58 -3.07 -37.30
CA LEU A 557 -11.87 -3.59 -36.15
C LEU A 557 -12.52 -4.88 -35.61
N LEU A 558 -13.84 -4.89 -35.41
CA LEU A 558 -14.57 -6.10 -34.98
C LEU A 558 -14.47 -7.26 -35.99
N MET A 559 -14.44 -6.95 -37.29
CA MET A 559 -14.24 -7.98 -38.32
C MET A 559 -12.81 -8.53 -38.33
N GLN A 560 -11.81 -7.69 -38.03
CA GLN A 560 -10.42 -8.08 -37.97
C GLN A 560 -10.11 -8.93 -36.73
N TYR A 561 -10.77 -8.63 -35.61
CA TYR A 561 -10.61 -9.31 -34.32
C TYR A 561 -11.95 -9.90 -33.87
N PRO A 562 -12.38 -11.04 -34.45
CA PRO A 562 -13.62 -11.69 -34.04
C PRO A 562 -13.47 -12.30 -32.64
N GLU A 563 -14.44 -12.03 -31.77
CA GLU A 563 -14.42 -12.49 -30.38
C GLU A 563 -15.72 -13.16 -29.97
N VAL A 564 -15.62 -14.13 -29.06
CA VAL A 564 -16.75 -14.86 -28.49
C VAL A 564 -17.20 -14.32 -27.12
N THR A 565 -16.60 -13.21 -26.69
CA THR A 565 -16.79 -12.54 -25.39
C THR A 565 -18.03 -11.63 -25.40
N ALA A 566 -18.42 -11.17 -24.21
CA ALA A 566 -19.43 -10.11 -24.07
C ALA A 566 -19.03 -8.86 -24.85
N ASN A 567 -17.75 -8.45 -24.77
CA ASN A 567 -17.22 -7.32 -25.54
C ASN A 567 -17.54 -7.43 -27.04
N GLY A 568 -17.19 -8.55 -27.68
CA GLY A 568 -17.48 -8.73 -29.11
C GLY A 568 -18.97 -8.65 -29.44
N ALA A 569 -19.81 -9.40 -28.72
CA ALA A 569 -21.23 -9.50 -29.03
C ALA A 569 -22.01 -8.21 -28.72
N TYR A 570 -21.73 -7.56 -27.60
CA TYR A 570 -22.40 -6.31 -27.24
C TYR A 570 -21.86 -5.13 -28.06
N ASN A 571 -20.59 -5.11 -28.48
CA ASN A 571 -20.07 -4.11 -29.42
C ASN A 571 -20.70 -4.22 -30.80
N GLU A 572 -20.95 -5.44 -31.29
CA GLU A 572 -21.69 -5.64 -32.54
C GLU A 572 -23.12 -5.08 -32.45
N ALA A 573 -23.79 -5.29 -31.31
CA ALA A 573 -25.15 -4.78 -31.09
C ALA A 573 -25.17 -3.25 -30.91
N LEU A 574 -24.21 -2.69 -30.18
CA LEU A 574 -24.01 -1.25 -30.02
C LEU A 574 -23.77 -0.58 -31.37
N LEU A 575 -22.83 -1.11 -32.16
CA LEU A 575 -22.55 -0.59 -33.49
C LEU A 575 -23.76 -0.67 -34.42
N GLY A 576 -24.50 -1.79 -34.38
CA GLY A 576 -25.74 -1.95 -35.13
C GLY A 576 -26.80 -0.90 -34.76
N TYR A 577 -26.90 -0.58 -33.48
CA TYR A 577 -27.77 0.48 -32.95
C TYR A 577 -27.31 1.87 -33.41
N LEU A 578 -26.01 2.18 -33.31
CA LEU A 578 -25.47 3.47 -33.74
C LEU A 578 -25.61 3.69 -35.27
N GLU A 579 -25.50 2.64 -36.07
CA GLU A 579 -25.67 2.72 -37.53
C GLU A 579 -27.15 2.88 -37.95
N ASN A 580 -28.09 2.20 -37.27
CA ASN A 580 -29.44 1.97 -37.81
C ASN A 580 -30.58 2.31 -36.84
N GLY A 581 -30.28 2.77 -35.63
CA GLY A 581 -31.24 2.90 -34.55
C GLY A 581 -31.85 1.57 -34.10
N LEU A 582 -32.94 1.65 -33.32
CA LEU A 582 -33.68 0.49 -32.86
C LEU A 582 -34.36 -0.22 -34.04
N SER A 583 -33.86 -1.40 -34.40
CA SER A 583 -34.33 -2.19 -35.53
C SER A 583 -34.44 -3.67 -35.17
N ASN A 584 -35.14 -4.45 -36.01
CA ASN A 584 -35.21 -5.91 -35.85
C ASN A 584 -33.82 -6.55 -35.88
N LYS A 585 -32.89 -6.00 -36.67
CA LYS A 585 -31.50 -6.48 -36.73
C LYS A 585 -30.80 -6.31 -35.38
N VAL A 586 -30.90 -5.11 -34.79
CA VAL A 586 -30.33 -4.81 -33.47
C VAL A 586 -30.95 -5.67 -32.38
N LYS A 587 -32.26 -5.91 -32.45
CA LYS A 587 -32.95 -6.84 -31.52
C LYS A 587 -32.38 -8.26 -31.60
N ILE A 588 -32.09 -8.76 -32.80
CA ILE A 588 -31.46 -10.08 -32.99
C ILE A 588 -30.03 -10.08 -32.45
N GLN A 589 -29.23 -9.05 -32.76
CA GLN A 589 -27.86 -8.92 -32.26
C GLN A 589 -27.81 -8.85 -30.73
N MET A 590 -28.69 -8.07 -30.12
CA MET A 590 -28.81 -7.97 -28.66
C MET A 590 -29.29 -9.28 -28.03
N GLY A 591 -30.16 -10.04 -28.70
CA GLY A 591 -30.52 -11.39 -28.28
C GLY A 591 -29.30 -12.32 -28.19
N LYS A 592 -28.45 -12.32 -29.23
CA LYS A 592 -27.18 -13.07 -29.22
C LYS A 592 -26.23 -12.59 -28.13
N ALA A 593 -26.14 -11.28 -27.91
CA ALA A 593 -25.32 -10.70 -26.87
C ALA A 593 -25.78 -11.16 -25.46
N LYS A 594 -27.09 -11.20 -25.22
CA LYS A 594 -27.68 -11.69 -23.97
C LYS A 594 -27.47 -13.19 -23.75
N GLU A 595 -27.50 -13.99 -24.81
CA GLU A 595 -27.13 -15.42 -24.76
C GLU A 595 -25.64 -15.60 -24.38
N LYS A 596 -24.77 -14.69 -24.82
CA LYS A 596 -23.33 -14.73 -24.47
C LYS A 596 -23.06 -14.33 -23.04
N ASN A 597 -23.67 -13.23 -22.58
CA ASN A 597 -23.56 -12.81 -21.20
C ASN A 597 -24.87 -12.15 -20.75
N PRO A 598 -25.67 -12.80 -19.89
CA PRO A 598 -26.99 -12.30 -19.48
C PRO A 598 -26.92 -11.15 -18.48
N TYR A 599 -25.75 -10.87 -17.89
CA TYR A 599 -25.60 -9.94 -16.78
C TYR A 599 -25.30 -8.50 -17.21
N VAL A 600 -24.76 -8.29 -18.41
CA VAL A 600 -24.34 -6.96 -18.92
C VAL A 600 -25.47 -5.94 -18.85
N ILE A 601 -26.66 -6.31 -19.35
CA ILE A 601 -27.82 -5.39 -19.40
C ILE A 601 -28.19 -4.90 -17.99
N ASP A 602 -28.14 -5.78 -16.98
CA ASP A 602 -28.48 -5.41 -15.60
C ASP A 602 -27.57 -4.30 -15.05
N PHE A 603 -26.29 -4.27 -15.45
CA PHE A 603 -25.38 -3.19 -15.08
C PHE A 603 -25.61 -1.93 -15.95
N LEU A 604 -25.80 -2.08 -17.26
CA LEU A 604 -26.04 -0.95 -18.17
C LEU A 604 -27.29 -0.14 -17.79
N ILE A 605 -28.36 -0.80 -17.34
CA ILE A 605 -29.62 -0.13 -16.95
C ILE A 605 -29.64 0.31 -15.47
N GLY A 606 -28.57 0.06 -14.73
CA GLY A 606 -28.46 0.39 -13.30
C GLY A 606 -29.30 -0.48 -12.36
N LYS A 607 -29.76 -1.66 -12.80
CA LYS A 607 -30.44 -2.63 -11.95
C LYS A 607 -29.47 -3.28 -10.96
N LYS A 608 -28.23 -3.53 -11.39
CA LYS A 608 -27.09 -3.86 -10.52
C LYS A 608 -26.13 -2.67 -10.48
N LYS A 609 -25.55 -2.40 -9.32
CA LYS A 609 -24.54 -1.35 -9.16
C LYS A 609 -23.19 -1.84 -9.67
N LEU A 610 -22.48 -0.98 -10.40
CA LEU A 610 -21.07 -1.21 -10.71
C LEU A 610 -20.24 -1.15 -9.41
N PRO A 611 -19.23 -2.03 -9.25
CA PRO A 611 -18.29 -1.94 -8.14
C PRO A 611 -17.43 -0.67 -8.24
N LEU A 612 -16.82 -0.27 -7.12
CA LEU A 612 -15.90 0.88 -7.07
C LEU A 612 -14.61 0.64 -7.88
N SER A 613 -14.21 -0.63 -8.01
CA SER A 613 -13.02 -1.05 -8.76
C SER A 613 -13.38 -2.15 -9.75
N ALA A 614 -12.72 -2.16 -10.91
CA ALA A 614 -12.86 -3.23 -11.88
C ALA A 614 -12.31 -4.56 -11.32
N PRO A 615 -12.86 -5.72 -11.72
CA PRO A 615 -12.31 -7.03 -11.37
C PRO A 615 -10.89 -7.20 -11.92
N ALA A 616 -9.99 -7.81 -11.13
CA ALA A 616 -8.61 -8.08 -11.55
C ALA A 616 -8.52 -9.14 -12.68
N ALA A 617 -9.53 -10.02 -12.76
CA ALA A 617 -9.69 -11.00 -13.83
C ALA A 617 -11.18 -11.22 -14.09
N TYR A 618 -11.50 -11.80 -15.24
CA TYR A 618 -12.87 -12.18 -15.58
C TYR A 618 -12.95 -13.58 -16.17
N GLN A 619 -14.16 -14.14 -16.07
CA GLN A 619 -14.52 -15.40 -16.70
C GLN A 619 -15.58 -15.14 -17.77
N ILE A 620 -15.39 -15.73 -18.95
CA ILE A 620 -16.30 -15.55 -20.10
C ILE A 620 -17.71 -16.04 -19.72
N GLY A 621 -18.72 -15.22 -19.98
CA GLY A 621 -20.13 -15.49 -19.67
C GLY A 621 -20.56 -15.11 -18.26
N GLU A 622 -19.62 -14.80 -17.36
CA GLU A 622 -19.89 -14.54 -15.96
C GLU A 622 -20.12 -13.07 -15.64
N THR A 623 -20.54 -12.82 -14.40
CA THR A 623 -20.80 -11.46 -13.89
C THR A 623 -19.55 -10.57 -13.95
N SER A 624 -18.35 -11.12 -13.77
CA SER A 624 -17.09 -10.37 -13.84
C SER A 624 -16.81 -9.80 -15.24
N GLU A 625 -17.09 -10.56 -16.31
CA GLU A 625 -16.99 -10.07 -17.69
C GLU A 625 -18.01 -8.96 -17.96
N ALA A 626 -19.22 -9.11 -17.41
CA ALA A 626 -20.27 -8.12 -17.56
C ALA A 626 -19.92 -6.78 -16.91
N ILE A 627 -19.25 -6.82 -15.75
CA ILE A 627 -18.78 -5.62 -15.05
C ILE A 627 -17.76 -4.89 -15.91
N ILE A 628 -16.77 -5.58 -16.46
CA ILE A 628 -15.73 -4.96 -17.32
C ILE A 628 -16.39 -4.25 -18.50
N TYR A 629 -17.24 -4.96 -19.25
CA TYR A 629 -17.95 -4.34 -20.37
C TYR A 629 -18.73 -3.10 -19.94
N ALA A 630 -19.46 -3.20 -18.83
CA ALA A 630 -20.31 -2.10 -18.37
C ALA A 630 -19.51 -0.90 -17.85
N ILE A 631 -18.38 -1.08 -17.17
CA ILE A 631 -17.48 0.03 -16.76
C ILE A 631 -17.09 0.85 -17.99
N ASP A 632 -16.63 0.16 -19.03
CA ASP A 632 -16.10 0.81 -20.22
C ASP A 632 -17.20 1.45 -21.08
N HIS A 633 -18.38 0.81 -21.20
CA HIS A 633 -19.39 1.19 -22.19
C HIS A 633 -20.59 1.95 -21.62
N HIS A 634 -20.80 1.97 -20.31
CA HIS A 634 -22.01 2.56 -19.70
C HIS A 634 -22.19 4.04 -20.09
N HIS A 635 -21.10 4.81 -20.20
CA HIS A 635 -21.17 6.20 -20.64
C HIS A 635 -21.67 6.36 -22.08
N ILE A 636 -21.28 5.46 -22.99
CA ILE A 636 -21.74 5.46 -24.39
C ILE A 636 -23.23 5.17 -24.45
N TRP A 637 -23.69 4.12 -23.77
CA TRP A 637 -25.12 3.77 -23.74
C TRP A 637 -25.97 4.90 -23.15
N ASN A 638 -25.48 5.59 -22.11
CA ASN A 638 -26.21 6.70 -21.47
C ASN A 638 -26.32 7.96 -22.33
N LYS A 639 -25.48 8.14 -23.36
CA LYS A 639 -25.68 9.19 -24.37
C LYS A 639 -26.95 8.95 -25.21
N HIS A 640 -27.55 7.77 -25.09
CA HIS A 640 -28.72 7.30 -25.83
C HIS A 640 -29.84 6.80 -24.88
N PRO A 641 -30.57 7.70 -24.20
CA PRO A 641 -31.60 7.31 -23.23
C PRO A 641 -32.69 6.39 -23.80
N GLU A 642 -33.02 6.52 -25.08
CA GLU A 642 -33.96 5.65 -25.78
C GLU A 642 -33.45 4.20 -25.91
N ALA A 643 -32.13 4.01 -26.02
CA ALA A 643 -31.52 2.69 -26.01
C ALA A 643 -31.61 2.07 -24.61
N ILE A 644 -31.32 2.85 -23.56
CA ILE A 644 -31.46 2.39 -22.16
C ILE A 644 -32.91 2.00 -21.85
N GLU A 645 -33.89 2.82 -22.26
CA GLU A 645 -35.32 2.49 -22.08
C GLU A 645 -35.76 1.26 -22.87
N TRP A 646 -35.14 1.01 -24.03
CA TRP A 646 -35.35 -0.22 -24.78
C TRP A 646 -34.73 -1.43 -24.09
N LEU A 647 -33.50 -1.31 -23.56
CA LEU A 647 -32.81 -2.38 -22.81
C LEU A 647 -33.62 -2.82 -21.58
N LYS A 648 -34.31 -1.90 -20.90
CA LYS A 648 -35.21 -2.24 -19.76
C LYS A 648 -36.39 -3.15 -20.13
N ARG A 649 -36.71 -3.28 -21.42
CA ARG A 649 -37.91 -4.01 -21.90
C ARG A 649 -37.60 -5.40 -22.47
N ILE A 650 -36.32 -5.80 -22.57
CA ILE A 650 -35.90 -7.01 -23.32
C ILE A 650 -35.20 -8.10 -22.49
#